data_AF-A0A346QYG1-F1
#
_entry.id   AF-A0A346QYG1-F1
#
_cell.length_a   1.000
_cell.length_b   1.000
_cell.length_c   1.000
_cell.angle_alpha   90.00
_cell.angle_beta   90.00
_cell.angle_gamma   90.00
#
_symmetry.space_group_name_H-M   'P 1'
#
loop_
_entity.id
_entity.type
_entity.pdbx_description
1 polymer ?
#
loop_
_entity_poly.entity_id
_entity_poly.type
_entity_poly.pdbx_seq_one_letter_code
_entity_poly.pdbx_strand_id
1 'polypeptide(L)'
;MDRQVIINDFQEVPASDFMDIQGFMQAGVDALVKYAIHDGQAYAGFAVAASGTFDVTIQPGVYFAAGKMYAARAIQTRDLVEYQPVANKRMVAIVAWGTTIDQSPAYRDYVVNLETEETEARQVNMERARIANIGTIGGVESGDPQAPTIPLDRIAVAYVILSPTGIEEIVYNTANDLSSARRNDERLDDVEGWKALAEPRISTIATDVANLSNGQTGRVGMEDLFAVAADVARLKELQGLPDDYSDYGADRYLDTDESDTDDLEFLAKVEEGVRFAPANKNVSELALFSSINAQVTLTNGLLLPKFASQLRLSVTGYVGEQSITQYTQTSYTVVEKTMTRQRVRWGQIYEYCTNSAWWRSGQYDPITKIFTRAGETFEVISGNVYAHDWIRLKQYWVDSVEEPYWTVVANNHTLNGAQIAQTFLNSQAGWLTGVDLYFTRRGTSGNVHLTICELTPSGTPDLSAAVQQVTVDFLDLKQYPSATTVAFTPTYLTAGKRYAVVLTTQGNHYIGMADGGEYLAGTFFYSTDGAYFAGDISKDMMFGLRFAKFSASRVAVDMQPLNLDGGIAGIDLLAAMITPDACDLTFQVQLASGWVPLASITPNALVGLPPLLPLQVVFQGTPDLHAGIALSGSQVSVERPRTAFKHISTPRVLASASDTVRIQWELGHWNADYHTFTAILKTDGGDEMPDVVADEALPGNRLKRTMTFNLDAPVASFQIEASGTTTTALDLFHIEERVDVEF
;
A
#
# COMPACT_ATOMS: atom_id res chain seq x y z
N MET A 1 12.64 -24.81 26.38
CA MET A 1 12.61 -24.05 27.65
C MET A 1 13.75 -23.05 27.60
N ASP A 2 13.45 -21.78 27.82
CA ASP A 2 14.39 -20.64 27.83
C ASP A 2 15.15 -20.52 29.16
N ARG A 3 14.58 -21.05 30.25
CA ARG A 3 15.13 -20.98 31.61
C ARG A 3 15.07 -22.36 32.30
N GLN A 4 16.03 -22.62 33.18
CA GLN A 4 16.15 -23.87 33.92
C GLN A 4 16.45 -23.57 35.41
N VAL A 5 15.78 -24.28 36.31
CA VAL A 5 16.14 -24.31 37.74
C VAL A 5 17.31 -25.28 37.92
N ILE A 6 18.40 -24.80 38.52
CA ILE A 6 19.60 -25.60 38.78
C ILE A 6 19.50 -26.16 40.20
N ILE A 7 19.48 -27.49 40.33
CA ILE A 7 19.50 -28.19 41.62
C ILE A 7 20.82 -28.95 41.70
N ASN A 8 21.62 -28.65 42.73
CA ASN A 8 22.91 -29.29 42.96
C ASN A 8 22.81 -30.39 44.03
N ASP A 9 23.80 -31.28 44.04
CA ASP A 9 23.94 -32.28 45.09
C ASP A 9 24.09 -31.59 46.47
N PHE A 10 23.35 -32.10 47.47
CA PHE A 10 23.29 -31.59 48.86
C PHE A 10 22.62 -30.22 49.07
N GLN A 11 21.88 -29.70 48.09
CA GLN A 11 21.08 -28.47 48.23
C GLN A 11 19.71 -28.72 48.87
N GLU A 12 19.26 -27.85 49.77
CA GLU A 12 17.87 -27.80 50.23
C GLU A 12 16.99 -27.20 49.12
N VAL A 13 15.98 -27.95 48.68
CA VAL A 13 15.10 -27.55 47.56
C VAL A 13 13.73 -27.15 48.12
N PRO A 14 13.41 -25.84 48.19
CA PRO A 14 12.08 -25.38 48.59
C PRO A 14 11.01 -25.73 47.56
N ALA A 15 9.75 -25.78 47.98
CA ALA A 15 8.61 -26.05 47.09
C ALA A 15 8.48 -25.04 45.93
N SER A 16 8.98 -23.81 46.09
CA SER A 16 9.03 -22.79 45.05
C SER A 16 9.81 -23.26 43.83
N ASP A 17 10.90 -24.00 44.01
CA ASP A 17 11.76 -24.43 42.91
C ASP A 17 11.01 -25.40 41.97
N PHE A 18 10.17 -26.27 42.54
CA PHE A 18 9.31 -27.16 41.75
C PHE A 18 8.17 -26.43 41.04
N MET A 19 7.66 -25.34 41.64
CA MET A 19 6.66 -24.48 41.01
C MET A 19 7.26 -23.64 39.88
N ASP A 20 8.50 -23.17 40.04
CA ASP A 20 9.24 -22.41 39.04
C ASP A 20 9.60 -23.27 37.82
N ILE A 21 9.94 -24.55 38.01
CA ILE A 21 10.11 -25.50 36.90
C ILE A 21 8.84 -25.55 36.02
N GLN A 22 7.66 -25.64 36.64
CA GLN A 22 6.39 -25.67 35.93
C GLN A 22 6.06 -24.31 35.29
N GLY A 23 6.35 -23.21 36.01
CA GLY A 23 6.13 -21.84 35.54
C GLY A 23 6.99 -21.48 34.33
N PHE A 24 8.27 -21.84 34.32
CA PHE A 24 9.16 -21.60 33.18
C PHE A 24 8.76 -22.42 31.96
N MET A 25 8.34 -23.68 32.15
CA MET A 25 7.80 -24.48 31.06
C MET A 25 6.53 -23.84 30.48
N GLN A 26 5.59 -23.42 31.33
CA GLN A 26 4.36 -22.76 30.89
C GLN A 26 4.65 -21.45 30.14
N ALA A 27 5.55 -20.61 30.65
CA ALA A 27 5.95 -19.36 30.01
C ALA A 27 6.63 -19.60 28.65
N GLY A 28 7.46 -20.65 28.55
CA GLY A 28 8.08 -21.05 27.29
C GLY A 28 7.06 -21.49 26.23
N VAL A 29 6.03 -22.24 26.62
CA VAL A 29 4.93 -22.61 25.71
C VAL A 29 4.10 -21.40 25.31
N ASP A 30 3.79 -20.51 26.26
CA ASP A 30 3.03 -19.29 25.95
C ASP A 30 3.80 -18.37 24.98
N ALA A 31 5.12 -18.27 25.13
CA ALA A 31 5.97 -17.54 24.19
C ALA A 31 6.00 -18.22 22.81
N LEU A 32 6.10 -19.55 22.75
CA LEU A 32 6.04 -20.29 21.49
C LEU A 32 4.71 -20.05 20.77
N VAL A 33 3.59 -20.12 21.48
CA VAL A 33 2.27 -19.85 20.92
C VAL A 33 2.19 -18.41 20.42
N LYS A 34 2.61 -17.44 21.24
CA LYS A 34 2.58 -16.01 20.88
C LYS A 34 3.39 -15.68 19.63
N TYR A 35 4.62 -16.18 19.54
CA TYR A 35 5.56 -15.78 18.47
C TYR A 35 5.52 -16.70 17.24
N ALA A 36 5.18 -17.98 17.40
CA ALA A 36 5.25 -18.95 16.30
C ALA A 36 3.88 -19.44 15.79
N ILE A 37 2.79 -19.26 16.57
CA ILE A 37 1.46 -19.75 16.20
C ILE A 37 0.49 -18.59 15.95
N HIS A 38 0.12 -17.85 17.00
CA HIS A 38 -0.83 -16.74 16.91
C HIS A 38 -0.86 -15.92 18.22
N ASP A 39 -0.78 -14.58 18.15
CA ASP A 39 -0.88 -13.69 19.33
C ASP A 39 -2.33 -13.28 19.63
N GLY A 40 -3.19 -13.22 18.62
CA GLY A 40 -4.61 -12.86 18.73
C GLY A 40 -5.52 -14.03 19.15
N GLN A 41 -6.84 -13.84 19.03
CA GLN A 41 -7.81 -14.91 19.28
C GLN A 41 -7.93 -15.83 18.06
N ALA A 42 -7.74 -17.13 18.28
CA ALA A 42 -7.92 -18.16 17.24
C ALA A 42 -8.43 -19.46 17.89
N TYR A 43 -8.94 -20.38 17.08
CA TYR A 43 -9.30 -21.71 17.56
C TYR A 43 -8.82 -22.80 16.62
N ALA A 44 -8.67 -24.01 17.15
CA ALA A 44 -8.41 -25.22 16.37
C ALA A 44 -9.30 -26.35 16.88
N GLY A 45 -10.01 -27.02 15.97
CA GLY A 45 -10.99 -28.05 16.30
C GLY A 45 -12.39 -27.48 16.54
N PHE A 46 -13.08 -27.93 17.59
CA PHE A 46 -14.47 -27.53 17.89
C PHE A 46 -15.47 -27.80 16.75
N ALA A 47 -15.32 -28.92 16.04
CA ALA A 47 -16.28 -29.31 15.01
C ALA A 47 -17.70 -29.40 15.58
N VAL A 48 -18.64 -28.67 14.96
CA VAL A 48 -20.04 -28.54 15.38
C VAL A 48 -20.92 -29.36 14.44
N ALA A 49 -21.64 -30.34 14.97
CA ALA A 49 -22.55 -31.17 14.21
C ALA A 49 -23.94 -31.19 14.87
N ALA A 50 -25.00 -31.24 14.05
CA ALA A 50 -26.36 -31.46 14.55
C ALA A 50 -26.47 -32.88 15.13
N SER A 51 -26.96 -32.97 16.37
CA SER A 51 -27.20 -34.26 17.07
C SER A 51 -28.67 -34.49 17.40
N GLY A 52 -29.54 -33.50 17.17
CA GLY A 52 -30.99 -33.56 17.36
C GLY A 52 -31.68 -32.43 16.59
N THR A 53 -32.99 -32.25 16.77
CA THR A 53 -33.76 -31.20 16.07
C THR A 53 -33.29 -29.79 16.41
N PHE A 54 -32.89 -29.56 17.67
CA PHE A 54 -32.33 -28.32 18.17
C PHE A 54 -31.04 -28.54 19.00
N ASP A 55 -30.47 -29.74 18.95
CA ASP A 55 -29.24 -30.06 19.68
C ASP A 55 -28.04 -30.04 18.75
N VAL A 56 -26.96 -29.38 19.19
CA VAL A 56 -25.65 -29.43 18.54
C VAL A 56 -24.62 -30.06 19.45
N THR A 57 -23.76 -30.89 18.86
CA THR A 57 -22.61 -31.50 19.51
C THR A 57 -21.33 -30.83 19.01
N ILE A 58 -20.51 -30.37 19.96
CA ILE A 58 -19.22 -29.73 19.72
C ILE A 58 -18.10 -30.68 20.15
N GLN A 59 -17.20 -30.99 19.23
CA GLN A 59 -16.03 -31.83 19.50
C GLN A 59 -14.98 -31.11 20.37
N PRO A 60 -14.07 -31.86 21.03
CA PRO A 60 -12.93 -31.29 21.71
C PRO A 60 -12.12 -30.34 20.80
N GLY A 61 -11.50 -29.33 21.40
CA GLY A 61 -10.78 -28.31 20.67
C GLY A 61 -9.95 -27.41 21.58
N VAL A 62 -9.21 -26.51 20.94
CA VAL A 62 -8.28 -25.60 21.59
C VAL A 62 -8.60 -24.17 21.17
N TYR A 63 -8.64 -23.26 22.15
CA TYR A 63 -8.80 -21.83 21.97
C TYR A 63 -7.50 -21.13 22.37
N PHE A 64 -7.05 -20.19 21.53
CA PHE A 64 -5.86 -19.38 21.73
C PHE A 64 -6.26 -17.93 22.00
N ALA A 65 -5.66 -17.30 22.99
CA ALA A 65 -5.81 -15.87 23.24
C ALA A 65 -4.60 -15.29 23.99
N ALA A 66 -4.04 -14.20 23.48
CA ALA A 66 -2.91 -13.49 24.10
C ALA A 66 -1.73 -14.42 24.41
N GLY A 67 -1.38 -15.29 23.45
CA GLY A 67 -0.33 -16.31 23.59
C GLY A 67 -0.67 -17.50 24.49
N LYS A 68 -1.86 -17.56 25.09
CA LYS A 68 -2.25 -18.66 26.01
C LYS A 68 -3.13 -19.67 25.30
N MET A 69 -2.86 -20.95 25.56
CA MET A 69 -3.66 -22.08 25.10
C MET A 69 -4.69 -22.52 26.16
N TYR A 70 -5.96 -22.64 25.76
CA TYR A 70 -7.08 -23.14 26.56
C TYR A 70 -7.69 -24.36 25.86
N ALA A 71 -7.92 -25.46 26.57
CA ALA A 71 -8.41 -26.69 25.95
C ALA A 71 -9.78 -27.10 26.48
N ALA A 72 -10.67 -27.55 25.60
CA ALA A 72 -11.83 -28.37 25.97
C ALA A 72 -11.53 -29.82 25.58
N ARG A 73 -11.40 -30.69 26.57
CA ARG A 73 -10.95 -32.09 26.36
C ARG A 73 -12.09 -33.09 26.17
N ALA A 74 -13.34 -32.67 26.37
CA ALA A 74 -14.52 -33.53 26.28
C ALA A 74 -15.52 -32.95 25.28
N ILE A 75 -16.29 -33.85 24.66
CA ILE A 75 -17.42 -33.48 23.79
C ILE A 75 -18.46 -32.72 24.62
N GLN A 76 -18.97 -31.62 24.08
CA GLN A 76 -20.01 -30.81 24.71
C GLN A 76 -21.26 -30.79 23.85
N THR A 77 -22.43 -30.97 24.45
CA THR A 77 -23.73 -30.79 23.79
C THR A 77 -24.35 -29.47 24.22
N ARG A 78 -24.97 -28.75 23.28
CA ARG A 78 -25.71 -27.52 23.53
C ARG A 78 -27.11 -27.64 22.94
N ASP A 79 -28.08 -27.39 23.81
CA ASP A 79 -29.48 -27.32 23.45
C ASP A 79 -29.79 -25.88 22.98
N LEU A 80 -30.36 -25.76 21.79
CA LEU A 80 -30.73 -24.49 21.16
C LEU A 80 -32.25 -24.23 21.18
N VAL A 81 -33.04 -25.03 21.90
CA VAL A 81 -34.51 -24.87 22.01
C VAL A 81 -34.88 -23.47 22.53
N GLU A 82 -34.08 -22.88 23.43
CA GLU A 82 -34.30 -21.51 23.91
C GLU A 82 -34.28 -20.46 22.78
N TYR A 83 -33.56 -20.75 21.69
CA TYR A 83 -33.44 -19.87 20.53
C TYR A 83 -34.39 -20.23 19.39
N GLN A 84 -35.33 -21.16 19.59
CA GLN A 84 -36.29 -21.55 18.56
C GLN A 84 -37.10 -20.33 18.06
N PRO A 85 -37.07 -20.04 16.74
CA PRO A 85 -37.87 -18.96 16.17
C PRO A 85 -39.33 -19.39 15.98
N VAL A 86 -40.24 -18.41 15.99
CA VAL A 86 -41.69 -18.66 15.95
C VAL A 86 -42.25 -18.66 14.53
N ALA A 87 -41.76 -17.77 13.67
CA ALA A 87 -42.30 -17.55 12.33
C ALA A 87 -41.24 -17.51 11.21
N ASN A 88 -40.04 -16.98 11.49
CA ASN A 88 -38.96 -16.84 10.52
C ASN A 88 -37.69 -17.60 10.96
N LYS A 89 -36.51 -17.25 10.41
CA LYS A 89 -35.23 -17.88 10.75
C LYS A 89 -34.49 -17.09 11.82
N ARG A 90 -33.62 -17.75 12.57
CA ARG A 90 -32.73 -17.10 13.55
C ARG A 90 -31.34 -17.72 13.47
N MET A 91 -30.31 -16.88 13.48
CA MET A 91 -28.92 -17.34 13.53
C MET A 91 -28.43 -17.35 14.99
N VAL A 92 -27.80 -18.45 15.40
CA VAL A 92 -27.20 -18.62 16.72
C VAL A 92 -25.70 -18.85 16.53
N ALA A 93 -24.87 -18.04 17.18
CA ALA A 93 -23.42 -18.24 17.17
C ALA A 93 -23.00 -19.19 18.29
N ILE A 94 -22.19 -20.18 17.95
CA ILE A 94 -21.43 -20.99 18.90
C ILE A 94 -20.11 -20.27 19.15
N VAL A 95 -19.85 -19.93 20.41
CA VAL A 95 -18.69 -19.12 20.79
C VAL A 95 -17.78 -19.85 21.78
N ALA A 96 -16.47 -19.58 21.70
CA ALA A 96 -15.46 -20.12 22.60
C ALA A 96 -14.73 -18.99 23.36
N TRP A 97 -14.40 -19.23 24.63
CA TRP A 97 -13.56 -18.34 25.45
C TRP A 97 -12.76 -19.11 26.50
N GLY A 98 -11.64 -18.54 26.96
CA GLY A 98 -10.72 -19.17 27.90
C GLY A 98 -10.91 -18.72 29.35
N THR A 99 -10.80 -19.66 30.29
CA THR A 99 -10.70 -19.37 31.73
C THR A 99 -9.63 -20.22 32.39
N THR A 100 -8.95 -19.69 33.40
CA THR A 100 -8.04 -20.47 34.27
C THR A 100 -8.78 -20.81 35.56
N ILE A 101 -8.85 -22.09 35.92
CA ILE A 101 -9.50 -22.54 37.16
C ILE A 101 -8.57 -23.43 37.96
N ASP A 102 -8.67 -23.34 39.29
CA ASP A 102 -8.06 -24.30 40.20
C ASP A 102 -9.11 -25.39 40.51
N GLN A 103 -8.80 -26.63 40.17
CA GLN A 103 -9.70 -27.78 40.23
C GLN A 103 -9.04 -28.98 40.95
N SER A 104 -9.74 -30.11 40.99
CA SER A 104 -9.28 -31.36 41.63
C SER A 104 -9.05 -31.19 43.15
N PRO A 105 -10.10 -30.88 43.94
CA PRO A 105 -9.99 -30.71 45.39
C PRO A 105 -9.62 -32.02 46.07
N ALA A 106 -8.59 -32.01 46.91
CA ALA A 106 -8.18 -33.13 47.72
C ALA A 106 -7.80 -32.69 49.14
N TYR A 107 -7.97 -33.57 50.12
CA TYR A 107 -7.48 -33.33 51.48
C TYR A 107 -5.96 -33.59 51.54
N ARG A 108 -5.23 -32.68 52.19
CA ARG A 108 -3.79 -32.77 52.44
C ARG A 108 -3.50 -32.43 53.89
N ASP A 109 -2.62 -33.20 54.50
CA ASP A 109 -2.18 -32.97 55.88
C ASP A 109 -1.05 -31.94 55.88
N TYR A 110 -1.21 -30.89 56.69
CA TYR A 110 -0.21 -29.84 56.91
C TYR A 110 0.34 -29.96 58.31
N VAL A 111 1.67 -29.98 58.46
CA VAL A 111 2.32 -29.92 59.77
C VAL A 111 2.10 -28.53 60.36
N VAL A 112 1.44 -28.45 61.52
CA VAL A 112 1.08 -27.20 62.19
C VAL A 112 2.09 -26.86 63.29
N ASN A 113 2.77 -27.88 63.83
CA ASN A 113 3.82 -27.73 64.82
C ASN A 113 5.04 -28.60 64.46
N LEU A 114 6.17 -27.95 64.21
CA LEU A 114 7.40 -28.59 63.75
C LEU A 114 8.10 -29.40 64.85
N GLU A 115 7.81 -29.14 66.13
CA GLU A 115 8.46 -29.77 67.29
C GLU A 115 7.73 -31.04 67.76
N THR A 116 6.42 -31.13 67.51
CA THR A 116 5.56 -32.28 67.90
C THR A 116 5.06 -33.11 66.72
N GLU A 117 5.38 -32.71 65.48
CA GLU A 117 4.90 -33.32 64.23
C GLU A 117 3.36 -33.40 64.13
N GLU A 118 2.64 -32.48 64.79
CA GLU A 118 1.18 -32.44 64.74
C GLU A 118 0.70 -31.96 63.35
N THR A 119 -0.22 -32.71 62.74
CA THR A 119 -0.74 -32.44 61.39
C THR A 119 -2.24 -32.12 61.38
N GLU A 120 -2.66 -31.17 60.55
CA GLU A 120 -4.06 -30.81 60.29
C GLU A 120 -4.41 -31.03 58.81
N ALA A 121 -5.51 -31.74 58.54
CA ALA A 121 -6.01 -31.95 57.18
C ALA A 121 -6.74 -30.71 56.65
N ARG A 122 -6.31 -30.18 55.51
CA ARG A 122 -6.97 -29.06 54.79
C ARG A 122 -7.36 -29.48 53.39
N GLN A 123 -8.52 -29.01 52.93
CA GLN A 123 -8.95 -29.22 51.54
C GLN A 123 -8.26 -28.20 50.64
N VAL A 124 -7.50 -28.67 49.65
CA VAL A 124 -6.78 -27.83 48.69
C VAL A 124 -6.98 -28.34 47.27
N ASN A 125 -7.05 -27.40 46.31
CA ASN A 125 -7.12 -27.74 44.90
C ASN A 125 -5.73 -28.16 44.39
N MET A 126 -5.65 -29.30 43.71
CA MET A 126 -4.38 -29.91 43.33
C MET A 126 -3.95 -29.60 41.89
N GLU A 127 -4.82 -28.97 41.08
CA GLU A 127 -4.55 -28.73 39.66
C GLU A 127 -5.01 -27.33 39.26
N ARG A 128 -4.16 -26.59 38.52
CA ARG A 128 -4.55 -25.37 37.81
C ARG A 128 -4.69 -25.67 36.32
N ALA A 129 -5.89 -25.54 35.77
CA ALA A 129 -6.18 -25.85 34.38
C ALA A 129 -6.66 -24.64 33.59
N ARG A 130 -6.20 -24.53 32.34
CA ARG A 130 -6.70 -23.58 31.34
C ARG A 130 -7.77 -24.27 30.49
N ILE A 131 -9.02 -23.89 30.69
CA ILE A 131 -10.18 -24.52 30.07
C ILE A 131 -10.79 -23.59 29.02
N ALA A 132 -11.12 -24.15 27.86
CA ALA A 132 -11.93 -23.48 26.86
C ALA A 132 -13.42 -23.78 27.15
N ASN A 133 -14.19 -22.73 27.35
CA ASN A 133 -15.64 -22.80 27.55
C ASN A 133 -16.34 -22.55 26.22
N ILE A 134 -17.45 -23.26 26.01
CA ILE A 134 -18.29 -23.12 24.82
C ILE A 134 -19.67 -22.62 25.24
N GLY A 135 -20.19 -21.63 24.53
CA GLY A 135 -21.51 -21.05 24.78
C GLY A 135 -22.23 -20.70 23.48
N THR A 136 -23.44 -20.19 23.65
CA THR A 136 -24.37 -19.87 22.57
C THR A 136 -24.81 -18.42 22.70
N ILE A 137 -24.89 -17.71 21.57
CA ILE A 137 -25.41 -16.33 21.50
C ILE A 137 -26.46 -16.28 20.40
N GLY A 138 -27.71 -16.00 20.76
CA GLY A 138 -28.82 -15.91 19.82
C GLY A 138 -28.88 -14.53 19.14
N GLY A 139 -29.09 -14.51 17.83
CA GLY A 139 -29.40 -13.31 17.07
C GLY A 139 -30.90 -12.96 17.06
N VAL A 140 -31.25 -12.00 16.22
CA VAL A 140 -32.64 -11.57 16.02
C VAL A 140 -33.31 -12.42 14.94
N GLU A 141 -34.60 -12.69 15.10
CA GLU A 141 -35.41 -13.42 14.11
C GLU A 141 -35.71 -12.54 12.89
N SER A 142 -35.41 -13.04 11.69
CA SER A 142 -35.54 -12.33 10.41
C SER A 142 -35.77 -13.31 9.26
N GLY A 143 -36.36 -12.84 8.15
CA GLY A 143 -36.45 -13.61 6.91
C GLY A 143 -35.07 -13.87 6.27
N ASP A 144 -34.12 -12.96 6.52
CA ASP A 144 -32.69 -13.09 6.20
C ASP A 144 -31.89 -12.89 7.50
N PRO A 145 -31.57 -13.99 8.22
CA PRO A 145 -31.00 -13.92 9.56
C PRO A 145 -29.54 -13.45 9.51
N GLN A 146 -29.20 -12.42 10.30
CA GLN A 146 -27.85 -11.86 10.39
C GLN A 146 -27.08 -12.47 11.57
N ALA A 147 -25.75 -12.46 11.47
CA ALA A 147 -24.88 -12.92 12.55
C ALA A 147 -25.07 -12.06 13.84
N PRO A 148 -25.17 -12.69 15.01
CA PRO A 148 -25.30 -11.96 16.27
C PRO A 148 -24.02 -11.20 16.61
N THR A 149 -24.13 -10.10 17.35
CA THR A 149 -22.98 -9.37 17.88
C THR A 149 -22.26 -10.20 18.94
N ILE A 150 -20.98 -10.48 18.73
CA ILE A 150 -20.15 -11.27 19.65
C ILE A 150 -19.26 -10.31 20.46
N PRO A 151 -19.26 -10.41 21.81
CA PRO A 151 -18.33 -9.68 22.67
C PRO A 151 -16.86 -9.95 22.35
N LEU A 152 -15.99 -8.96 22.55
CA LEU A 152 -14.55 -9.02 22.27
C LEU A 152 -13.78 -10.10 23.08
N ASP A 153 -14.33 -10.60 24.18
CA ASP A 153 -13.72 -11.66 25.00
C ASP A 153 -13.95 -13.08 24.44
N ARG A 154 -14.68 -13.22 23.33
CA ARG A 154 -15.09 -14.52 22.77
C ARG A 154 -14.94 -14.55 21.25
N ILE A 155 -14.75 -15.75 20.70
CA ILE A 155 -14.65 -15.95 19.25
C ILE A 155 -15.78 -16.85 18.75
N ALA A 156 -16.33 -16.55 17.56
CA ALA A 156 -17.28 -17.43 16.88
C ALA A 156 -16.55 -18.63 16.28
N VAL A 157 -17.04 -19.83 16.58
CA VAL A 157 -16.62 -21.10 15.98
C VAL A 157 -17.52 -21.45 14.80
N ALA A 158 -18.83 -21.35 14.98
CA ALA A 158 -19.82 -21.65 13.94
C ALA A 158 -21.10 -20.82 14.14
N TYR A 159 -21.83 -20.63 13.05
CA TYR A 159 -23.16 -20.05 13.01
C TYR A 159 -24.18 -21.12 12.64
N VAL A 160 -25.19 -21.30 13.48
CA VAL A 160 -26.26 -22.27 13.30
C VAL A 160 -27.52 -21.52 12.91
N ILE A 161 -28.07 -21.79 11.73
CA ILE A 161 -29.33 -21.22 11.26
C ILE A 161 -30.46 -22.14 11.71
N LEU A 162 -31.36 -21.60 12.54
CA LEU A 162 -32.55 -22.26 13.04
C LEU A 162 -33.79 -21.83 12.25
N SER A 163 -34.63 -22.80 11.94
CA SER A 163 -36.01 -22.64 11.47
C SER A 163 -37.00 -23.04 12.58
N PRO A 164 -38.30 -22.72 12.46
CA PRO A 164 -39.29 -23.17 13.45
C PRO A 164 -39.36 -24.70 13.59
N THR A 165 -38.88 -25.44 12.58
CA THR A 165 -38.88 -26.91 12.52
C THR A 165 -37.57 -27.58 12.97
N GLY A 166 -36.49 -26.82 13.18
CA GLY A 166 -35.17 -27.35 13.57
C GLY A 166 -33.99 -26.64 12.93
N ILE A 167 -32.79 -27.21 13.09
CA ILE A 167 -31.54 -26.73 12.47
C ILE A 167 -31.62 -26.89 10.95
N GLU A 168 -31.43 -25.78 10.23
CA GLU A 168 -31.43 -25.74 8.76
C GLU A 168 -30.02 -25.86 8.20
N GLU A 169 -29.07 -25.11 8.76
CA GLU A 169 -27.69 -25.05 8.28
C GLU A 169 -26.71 -24.76 9.42
N ILE A 170 -25.49 -25.30 9.31
CA ILE A 170 -24.37 -24.99 10.19
C ILE A 170 -23.21 -24.47 9.32
N VAL A 171 -22.84 -23.21 9.52
CA VAL A 171 -21.76 -22.54 8.79
C VAL A 171 -20.57 -22.33 9.72
N TYR A 172 -19.41 -22.88 9.38
CA TYR A 172 -18.19 -22.71 10.17
C TYR A 172 -17.56 -21.34 9.95
N ASN A 173 -17.00 -20.75 11.01
CA ASN A 173 -16.24 -19.52 10.91
C ASN A 173 -14.78 -19.80 10.57
N THR A 174 -14.46 -19.89 9.28
CA THR A 174 -13.10 -20.22 8.81
C THR A 174 -12.10 -19.08 8.95
N ALA A 175 -12.54 -17.86 9.23
CA ALA A 175 -11.65 -16.69 9.31
C ALA A 175 -10.63 -16.80 10.44
N ASN A 176 -10.99 -17.49 11.53
CA ASN A 176 -10.14 -17.65 12.72
C ASN A 176 -9.81 -19.12 13.04
N ASP A 177 -10.03 -20.03 12.09
CA ASP A 177 -9.65 -21.45 12.22
C ASP A 177 -8.15 -21.61 11.92
N LEU A 178 -7.41 -22.06 12.92
CA LEU A 178 -5.97 -22.26 12.81
C LEU A 178 -5.70 -23.63 12.15
N SER A 179 -5.44 -23.59 10.85
CA SER A 179 -5.09 -24.76 10.04
C SER A 179 -3.89 -25.50 10.62
N SER A 180 -3.98 -26.83 10.72
CA SER A 180 -2.82 -27.65 11.07
C SER A 180 -1.70 -27.49 10.03
N ALA A 181 -0.44 -27.58 10.45
CA ALA A 181 0.71 -27.55 9.54
C ALA A 181 0.59 -28.62 8.44
N ARG A 182 0.05 -29.80 8.77
CA ARG A 182 -0.25 -30.87 7.81
C ARG A 182 -1.29 -30.48 6.77
N ARG A 183 -2.35 -29.74 7.14
CA ARG A 183 -3.36 -29.25 6.17
C ARG A 183 -2.78 -28.20 5.24
N ASN A 184 -1.85 -27.40 5.75
CA ASN A 184 -1.11 -26.44 4.93
C ASN A 184 -0.13 -27.17 3.99
N ASP A 185 0.53 -28.22 4.49
CA ASP A 185 1.40 -29.13 3.72
C ASP A 185 0.62 -29.84 2.60
N GLU A 186 -0.56 -30.42 2.90
CA GLU A 186 -1.45 -31.05 1.91
C GLU A 186 -1.92 -30.06 0.83
N ARG A 187 -2.21 -28.79 1.20
CA ARG A 187 -2.55 -27.74 0.22
C ARG A 187 -1.34 -27.31 -0.60
N LEU A 188 -0.15 -27.32 -0.01
CA LEU A 188 1.10 -27.03 -0.71
C LEU A 188 1.41 -28.16 -1.69
N ASP A 189 1.29 -29.42 -1.25
CA ASP A 189 1.41 -30.65 -2.06
C ASP A 189 0.42 -30.66 -3.22
N ASP A 190 -0.82 -30.18 -3.05
CA ASP A 190 -1.79 -30.07 -4.15
C ASP A 190 -1.33 -29.04 -5.20
N VAL A 191 -0.76 -27.92 -4.78
CA VAL A 191 -0.22 -26.87 -5.68
C VAL A 191 1.07 -27.33 -6.34
N GLU A 192 1.98 -27.96 -5.59
CA GLU A 192 3.21 -28.56 -6.09
C GLU A 192 2.92 -29.74 -7.00
N GLY A 193 1.89 -30.53 -6.72
CA GLY A 193 1.40 -31.62 -7.56
C GLY A 193 0.79 -31.11 -8.85
N TRP A 194 0.00 -30.03 -8.81
CA TRP A 194 -0.47 -29.36 -10.02
C TRP A 194 0.70 -28.82 -10.85
N LYS A 195 1.69 -28.18 -10.21
CA LYS A 195 2.88 -27.66 -10.86
C LYS A 195 3.71 -28.79 -11.49
N ALA A 196 3.96 -29.87 -10.75
CA ALA A 196 4.69 -31.05 -11.22
C ALA A 196 3.94 -31.84 -12.30
N LEU A 197 2.61 -31.69 -12.43
CA LEU A 197 1.81 -32.28 -13.52
C LEU A 197 1.70 -31.34 -14.73
N ALA A 198 1.63 -30.03 -14.50
CA ALA A 198 1.49 -29.02 -15.53
C ALA A 198 2.83 -28.74 -16.24
N GLU A 199 3.93 -28.60 -15.49
CA GLU A 199 5.26 -28.30 -16.04
C GLU A 199 5.73 -29.33 -17.08
N PRO A 200 5.67 -30.65 -16.82
CA PRO A 200 6.08 -31.62 -17.82
C PRO A 200 5.12 -31.64 -19.00
N ARG A 201 3.83 -31.38 -18.81
CA ARG A 201 2.85 -31.35 -19.91
C ARG A 201 3.03 -30.15 -20.82
N ILE A 202 3.30 -28.97 -20.25
CA ILE A 202 3.61 -27.75 -20.99
C ILE A 202 4.97 -27.91 -21.71
N SER A 203 5.96 -28.53 -21.06
CA SER A 203 7.25 -28.88 -21.66
C SER A 203 7.11 -29.94 -22.77
N THR A 204 6.28 -30.98 -22.60
CA THR A 204 6.10 -32.02 -23.60
C THR A 204 5.21 -31.59 -24.74
N ILE A 205 4.31 -30.61 -24.55
CA ILE A 205 3.58 -29.99 -25.67
C ILE A 205 4.58 -29.39 -26.67
N ALA A 206 5.71 -28.82 -26.21
CA ALA A 206 6.76 -28.34 -27.11
C ALA A 206 7.41 -29.48 -27.90
N THR A 207 7.75 -30.59 -27.24
CA THR A 207 8.33 -31.76 -27.92
C THR A 207 7.33 -32.47 -28.84
N ASP A 208 6.05 -32.54 -28.48
CA ASP A 208 4.99 -33.14 -29.28
C ASP A 208 4.62 -32.27 -30.48
N VAL A 209 4.66 -30.94 -30.34
CA VAL A 209 4.51 -29.99 -31.47
C VAL A 209 5.70 -30.07 -32.42
N ALA A 210 6.93 -30.16 -31.89
CA ALA A 210 8.14 -30.38 -32.71
C ALA A 210 8.13 -31.76 -33.41
N ASN A 211 7.63 -32.81 -32.75
CA ASN A 211 7.44 -34.13 -33.36
C ASN A 211 6.29 -34.15 -34.38
N LEU A 212 5.23 -33.38 -34.16
CA LEU A 212 4.13 -33.19 -35.13
C LEU A 212 4.63 -32.44 -36.37
N SER A 213 5.49 -31.43 -36.19
CA SER A 213 6.20 -30.71 -37.25
C SER A 213 7.03 -31.66 -38.12
N ASN A 214 7.87 -32.50 -37.50
CA ASN A 214 8.67 -33.50 -38.20
C ASN A 214 7.83 -34.61 -38.87
N GLY A 215 6.69 -34.97 -38.28
CA GLY A 215 5.78 -36.02 -38.79
C GLY A 215 4.77 -35.57 -39.85
N GLN A 216 4.61 -34.27 -40.10
CA GLN A 216 3.60 -33.71 -40.99
C GLN A 216 4.16 -32.74 -42.04
N THR A 217 5.25 -33.10 -42.70
CA THR A 217 5.66 -32.48 -43.97
C THR A 217 4.54 -32.68 -45.01
N GLY A 218 3.59 -31.73 -45.08
CA GLY A 218 2.59 -31.60 -46.14
C GLY A 218 1.09 -31.62 -45.76
N ARG A 219 0.67 -31.51 -44.49
CA ARG A 219 -0.78 -31.48 -44.14
C ARG A 219 -1.27 -30.36 -43.23
N VAL A 220 -0.41 -29.73 -42.43
CA VAL A 220 -0.73 -28.54 -41.65
C VAL A 220 0.07 -27.37 -42.23
N GLY A 221 -0.57 -26.21 -42.41
CA GLY A 221 0.13 -25.02 -42.87
C GLY A 221 1.13 -24.58 -41.81
N MET A 222 2.36 -24.27 -42.22
CA MET A 222 3.41 -23.73 -41.33
C MET A 222 2.85 -22.59 -40.47
N GLU A 223 1.94 -21.78 -41.03
CA GLU A 223 1.23 -20.67 -40.39
C GLU A 223 0.38 -21.05 -39.17
N ASP A 224 -0.32 -22.19 -39.19
CA ASP A 224 -1.11 -22.65 -38.04
C ASP A 224 -0.20 -23.07 -36.88
N LEU A 225 0.96 -23.65 -37.20
CA LEU A 225 1.94 -24.07 -36.20
C LEU A 225 2.66 -22.86 -35.57
N PHE A 226 2.95 -21.83 -36.37
CA PHE A 226 3.40 -20.53 -35.86
C PHE A 226 2.40 -19.91 -34.89
N ALA A 227 1.10 -19.95 -35.19
CA ALA A 227 0.09 -19.35 -34.31
C ALA A 227 0.06 -20.05 -32.94
N VAL A 228 0.14 -21.39 -32.92
CA VAL A 228 0.17 -22.16 -31.67
C VAL A 228 1.46 -21.88 -30.88
N ALA A 229 2.62 -21.88 -31.53
CA ALA A 229 3.90 -21.58 -30.86
C ALA A 229 3.93 -20.16 -30.29
N ALA A 230 3.42 -19.17 -31.05
CA ALA A 230 3.30 -17.78 -30.60
C ALA A 230 2.36 -17.64 -29.38
N ASP A 231 1.24 -18.37 -29.35
CA ASP A 231 0.33 -18.36 -28.22
C ASP A 231 0.95 -19.00 -26.97
N VAL A 232 1.74 -20.07 -27.13
CA VAL A 232 2.49 -20.68 -26.03
C VAL A 232 3.57 -19.74 -25.51
N ALA A 233 4.29 -19.03 -26.38
CA ALA A 233 5.27 -18.01 -25.99
C ALA A 233 4.61 -16.91 -25.13
N ARG A 234 3.46 -16.39 -25.56
CA ARG A 234 2.70 -15.39 -24.79
C ARG A 234 2.22 -15.91 -23.44
N LEU A 235 1.86 -17.20 -23.35
CA LEU A 235 1.46 -17.83 -22.10
C LEU A 235 2.65 -18.03 -21.14
N LYS A 236 3.83 -18.37 -21.65
CA LYS A 236 5.07 -18.44 -20.85
C LYS A 236 5.40 -17.08 -20.25
N GLU A 237 5.36 -16.04 -21.06
CA GLU A 237 5.61 -14.67 -20.63
C GLU A 237 4.59 -14.24 -19.55
N LEU A 238 3.29 -14.56 -19.73
CA LEU A 238 2.27 -14.33 -18.70
C LEU A 238 2.56 -15.06 -17.38
N GLN A 239 3.22 -16.22 -17.42
CA GLN A 239 3.59 -16.99 -16.23
C GLN A 239 4.99 -16.64 -15.70
N GLY A 240 5.75 -15.76 -16.36
CA GLY A 240 7.14 -15.42 -16.01
C GLY A 240 8.09 -16.61 -16.13
N LEU A 241 7.87 -17.51 -17.09
CA LEU A 241 8.75 -18.66 -17.33
C LEU A 241 9.93 -18.26 -18.22
N PRO A 242 11.18 -18.64 -17.89
CA PRO A 242 12.35 -18.31 -18.71
C PRO A 242 12.25 -18.84 -20.14
N ASP A 243 12.83 -18.11 -21.07
CA ASP A 243 12.89 -18.46 -22.50
C ASP A 243 14.19 -19.16 -22.93
N ASP A 244 15.11 -19.36 -22.00
CA ASP A 244 16.35 -20.11 -22.26
C ASP A 244 16.05 -21.53 -22.75
N TYR A 245 16.67 -21.94 -23.85
CA TYR A 245 16.50 -23.27 -24.45
C TYR A 245 15.07 -23.58 -24.91
N SER A 246 14.31 -22.55 -25.36
CA SER A 246 13.08 -22.73 -26.13
C SER A 246 13.18 -22.11 -27.52
N ASP A 247 12.57 -22.77 -28.51
CA ASP A 247 12.49 -22.32 -29.91
C ASP A 247 11.35 -21.30 -30.14
N TYR A 248 10.99 -20.56 -29.09
CA TYR A 248 10.00 -19.49 -29.12
C TYR A 248 10.16 -18.57 -27.93
N GLY A 249 9.85 -17.28 -28.12
CA GLY A 249 9.85 -16.28 -27.05
C GLY A 249 8.90 -15.12 -27.30
N ALA A 250 8.58 -14.40 -26.23
CA ALA A 250 7.72 -13.22 -26.32
C ALA A 250 8.14 -12.17 -25.30
N ASP A 251 8.18 -10.91 -25.74
CA ASP A 251 8.55 -9.78 -24.90
C ASP A 251 7.56 -8.63 -25.09
N ARG A 252 7.12 -8.06 -23.96
CA ARG A 252 6.25 -6.88 -23.89
C ARG A 252 6.97 -5.63 -23.40
N TYR A 253 8.28 -5.71 -23.15
CA TYR A 253 9.15 -4.59 -22.81
C TYR A 253 8.64 -3.81 -21.59
N LEU A 254 8.18 -4.56 -20.56
CA LEU A 254 7.78 -3.98 -19.27
C LEU A 254 8.99 -3.64 -18.40
N ASP A 255 10.07 -4.42 -18.55
CA ASP A 255 11.39 -4.16 -17.99
C ASP A 255 12.47 -4.24 -19.07
N THR A 256 13.72 -4.22 -18.65
CA THR A 256 14.90 -4.21 -19.53
C THR A 256 15.55 -5.57 -19.65
N ASP A 257 14.96 -6.65 -19.13
CA ASP A 257 15.69 -7.91 -18.93
C ASP A 257 16.07 -8.60 -20.25
N GLU A 258 15.26 -8.43 -21.29
CA GLU A 258 15.56 -8.89 -22.65
C GLU A 258 16.19 -7.83 -23.57
N SER A 259 16.57 -6.69 -23.01
CA SER A 259 17.19 -5.58 -23.74
C SER A 259 18.65 -5.42 -23.32
N ASP A 260 19.58 -5.51 -24.27
CA ASP A 260 21.01 -5.31 -24.00
C ASP A 260 21.31 -3.80 -23.91
N THR A 261 21.00 -3.21 -22.76
CA THR A 261 21.22 -1.77 -22.51
C THR A 261 22.69 -1.40 -22.31
N ASP A 262 23.57 -2.39 -22.17
CA ASP A 262 25.01 -2.18 -22.00
C ASP A 262 25.76 -2.07 -23.33
N ASP A 263 25.15 -2.53 -24.44
CA ASP A 263 25.70 -2.35 -25.79
C ASP A 263 25.83 -0.85 -26.14
N LEU A 264 27.01 -0.44 -26.62
CA LEU A 264 27.31 0.95 -26.96
C LEU A 264 26.49 1.50 -28.14
N GLU A 265 25.96 0.62 -28.98
CA GLU A 265 25.08 0.95 -30.10
C GLU A 265 23.59 0.94 -29.73
N PHE A 266 23.25 0.58 -28.48
CA PHE A 266 21.88 0.65 -27.98
C PHE A 266 21.40 2.11 -27.97
N LEU A 267 20.36 2.39 -28.74
CA LEU A 267 19.79 3.71 -28.94
C LEU A 267 18.26 3.65 -28.86
N ALA A 268 17.75 3.13 -27.75
CA ALA A 268 16.33 3.09 -27.47
C ALA A 268 16.05 3.41 -26.00
N LYS A 269 14.78 3.59 -25.67
CA LYS A 269 14.29 3.70 -24.30
C LYS A 269 13.24 2.62 -24.09
N VAL A 270 13.34 1.87 -22.99
CA VAL A 270 12.36 0.84 -22.63
C VAL A 270 11.47 1.39 -21.51
N GLU A 271 10.21 1.69 -21.84
CA GLU A 271 9.19 2.18 -20.90
C GLU A 271 7.80 1.79 -21.44
N GLU A 272 7.27 0.64 -21.00
CA GLU A 272 6.02 0.06 -21.55
C GLU A 272 6.10 -0.09 -23.08
N GLY A 273 7.16 -0.74 -23.57
CA GLY A 273 7.50 -0.79 -25.00
C GLY A 273 8.89 -0.23 -25.33
N VAL A 274 9.39 -0.55 -26.51
CA VAL A 274 10.61 0.08 -27.08
C VAL A 274 10.23 1.41 -27.73
N ARG A 275 10.85 2.49 -27.25
CA ARG A 275 10.58 3.87 -27.66
C ARG A 275 11.85 4.56 -28.15
N PHE A 276 11.65 5.69 -28.84
CA PHE A 276 12.74 6.55 -29.29
C PHE A 276 13.49 7.15 -28.09
N ALA A 277 14.81 6.96 -28.05
CA ALA A 277 15.66 7.57 -27.04
C ALA A 277 15.65 9.11 -27.14
N PRO A 278 15.88 9.84 -26.04
CA PRO A 278 15.97 11.30 -26.08
C PRO A 278 17.17 11.75 -26.91
N ALA A 279 16.95 12.69 -27.83
CA ALA A 279 18.00 13.45 -28.51
C ALA A 279 18.61 14.48 -27.56
N ASN A 280 17.74 15.10 -26.76
CA ASN A 280 18.09 15.98 -25.68
C ASN A 280 17.05 15.86 -24.57
N LYS A 281 17.48 16.04 -23.33
CA LYS A 281 16.63 16.00 -22.13
C LYS A 281 17.15 17.00 -21.12
N ASN A 282 16.26 17.78 -20.53
CA ASN A 282 16.58 18.70 -19.46
C ASN A 282 15.65 18.45 -18.27
N VAL A 283 16.20 18.49 -17.07
CA VAL A 283 15.46 18.31 -15.81
C VAL A 283 15.73 19.53 -14.93
N SER A 284 14.68 20.16 -14.45
CA SER A 284 14.76 21.32 -13.57
C SER A 284 13.74 21.22 -12.43
N GLU A 285 13.99 21.95 -11.35
CA GLU A 285 13.04 22.07 -10.23
C GLU A 285 11.93 23.07 -10.59
N LEU A 286 10.69 22.78 -10.18
CA LEU A 286 9.59 23.72 -10.34
C LEU A 286 9.81 24.94 -9.43
N ALA A 287 9.84 26.13 -10.02
CA ALA A 287 10.06 27.36 -9.29
C ALA A 287 9.16 28.49 -9.83
N LEU A 288 8.88 29.48 -8.98
CA LEU A 288 8.18 30.69 -9.39
C LEU A 288 9.04 31.53 -10.34
N PHE A 289 8.40 32.17 -11.31
CA PHE A 289 9.09 33.17 -12.14
C PHE A 289 9.59 34.36 -11.32
N SER A 290 8.75 34.83 -10.38
CA SER A 290 9.06 35.90 -9.44
C SER A 290 8.68 35.51 -8.03
N SER A 291 9.62 35.67 -7.09
CA SER A 291 9.45 35.34 -5.67
C SER A 291 8.56 36.33 -4.90
N ILE A 292 8.18 37.47 -5.50
CA ILE A 292 7.41 38.56 -4.84
C ILE A 292 5.97 38.63 -5.39
N ASN A 293 5.41 37.52 -5.88
CA ASN A 293 4.03 37.52 -6.39
C ASN A 293 3.02 37.67 -5.22
N ALA A 294 2.32 38.81 -5.18
CA ALA A 294 1.36 39.15 -4.13
C ALA A 294 0.09 38.28 -4.12
N GLN A 295 -0.18 37.54 -5.21
CA GLN A 295 -1.36 36.68 -5.35
C GLN A 295 -1.17 35.28 -4.75
N VAL A 296 0.04 34.96 -4.29
CA VAL A 296 0.37 33.65 -3.70
C VAL A 296 1.04 33.81 -2.35
N THR A 297 1.16 32.71 -1.64
CA THR A 297 1.95 32.59 -0.42
C THR A 297 2.77 31.31 -0.53
N LEU A 298 4.09 31.48 -0.54
CA LEU A 298 5.06 30.39 -0.53
C LEU A 298 5.57 30.24 0.91
N THR A 299 5.32 29.10 1.54
CA THR A 299 5.77 28.81 2.92
C THR A 299 6.45 27.46 2.94
N ASN A 300 7.74 27.44 3.30
CA ASN A 300 8.57 26.23 3.35
C ASN A 300 8.45 25.35 2.10
N GLY A 301 8.44 25.96 0.91
CA GLY A 301 8.30 25.25 -0.36
C GLY A 301 6.87 24.96 -0.80
N LEU A 302 5.86 25.04 0.07
CA LEU A 302 4.45 24.89 -0.30
C LEU A 302 3.89 26.20 -0.86
N LEU A 303 3.36 26.14 -2.08
CA LEU A 303 2.70 27.23 -2.77
C LEU A 303 1.18 27.11 -2.65
N LEU A 304 0.56 28.14 -2.09
CA LEU A 304 -0.89 28.31 -2.05
C LEU A 304 -1.30 29.68 -2.62
N PRO A 305 -2.52 29.83 -3.15
CA PRO A 305 -3.11 31.14 -3.39
C PRO A 305 -3.10 32.01 -2.13
N LYS A 306 -3.05 33.33 -2.29
CA LYS A 306 -2.98 34.26 -1.16
C LYS A 306 -4.13 34.01 -0.18
N PHE A 307 -3.78 33.80 1.09
CA PHE A 307 -4.75 33.56 2.15
C PHE A 307 -4.51 34.43 3.38
N ALA A 308 -5.56 34.54 4.20
CA ALA A 308 -5.51 35.03 5.57
C ALA A 308 -5.85 33.89 6.53
N SER A 309 -5.10 33.76 7.61
CA SER A 309 -5.36 32.74 8.65
C SER A 309 -6.56 33.17 9.52
N GLN A 310 -7.62 32.36 9.55
CA GLN A 310 -8.87 32.63 10.27
C GLN A 310 -9.21 31.49 11.24
N LEU A 311 -9.73 31.84 12.41
CA LEU A 311 -10.16 30.85 13.41
C LEU A 311 -11.44 30.16 12.94
N ARG A 312 -11.43 28.83 12.84
CA ARG A 312 -12.58 28.02 12.39
C ARG A 312 -13.22 27.24 13.53
N LEU A 313 -12.40 26.69 14.40
CA LEU A 313 -12.82 25.98 15.62
C LEU A 313 -12.11 26.62 16.81
N SER A 314 -12.82 26.79 17.93
CA SER A 314 -12.23 27.26 19.17
C SER A 314 -12.98 26.66 20.35
N VAL A 315 -12.23 26.12 21.31
CA VAL A 315 -12.74 25.68 22.61
C VAL A 315 -12.24 26.68 23.64
N THR A 316 -13.19 27.39 24.24
CA THR A 316 -12.94 28.43 25.26
C THR A 316 -13.82 28.16 26.48
N GLY A 317 -13.76 29.01 27.52
CA GLY A 317 -14.52 28.80 28.76
C GLY A 317 -13.65 28.16 29.83
N TYR A 318 -12.68 28.93 30.33
CA TYR A 318 -11.74 28.48 31.36
C TYR A 318 -12.46 28.04 32.65
N VAL A 319 -12.30 26.77 33.03
CA VAL A 319 -12.81 26.21 34.29
C VAL A 319 -11.71 25.69 35.21
N GLY A 320 -10.51 25.48 34.67
CA GLY A 320 -9.36 24.99 35.45
C GLY A 320 -8.09 24.94 34.63
N GLU A 321 -7.02 24.45 35.24
CA GLU A 321 -5.72 24.28 34.60
C GLU A 321 -5.19 22.86 34.79
N GLN A 322 -4.37 22.41 33.84
CA GLN A 322 -3.80 21.08 33.83
C GLN A 322 -2.28 21.18 33.59
N SER A 323 -1.48 20.63 34.51
CA SER A 323 -0.03 20.50 34.29
C SER A 323 0.22 19.45 33.22
N ILE A 324 1.12 19.74 32.27
CA ILE A 324 1.52 18.77 31.24
C ILE A 324 2.51 17.75 31.83
N THR A 325 3.45 18.21 32.66
CA THR A 325 4.53 17.39 33.21
C THR A 325 4.17 16.57 34.44
N GLN A 326 2.92 16.61 34.91
CA GLN A 326 2.49 15.71 35.98
C GLN A 326 2.47 14.23 35.53
N TYR A 327 2.49 14.02 34.22
CA TYR A 327 2.47 12.70 33.59
C TYR A 327 3.90 12.21 33.29
N THR A 328 4.05 10.91 33.09
CA THR A 328 5.34 10.25 32.90
C THR A 328 6.06 10.79 31.66
N GLN A 329 7.34 11.13 31.80
CA GLN A 329 8.17 11.60 30.70
C GLN A 329 8.91 10.44 30.04
N THR A 330 8.77 10.29 28.73
CA THR A 330 9.43 9.24 27.93
C THR A 330 9.87 9.79 26.57
N SER A 331 10.51 8.94 25.78
CA SER A 331 10.88 9.19 24.39
C SER A 331 9.82 8.62 23.46
N TYR A 332 9.45 9.38 22.43
CA TYR A 332 8.45 9.01 21.43
C TYR A 332 9.00 9.19 20.03
N THR A 333 8.74 8.23 19.16
CA THR A 333 8.97 8.36 17.73
C THR A 333 7.70 8.88 17.07
N VAL A 334 7.80 10.03 16.42
CA VAL A 334 6.74 10.61 15.60
C VAL A 334 7.11 10.41 14.13
N VAL A 335 6.21 9.80 13.37
CA VAL A 335 6.37 9.58 11.92
C VAL A 335 5.50 10.59 11.20
N GLU A 336 6.12 11.64 10.67
CA GLU A 336 5.45 12.69 9.91
C GLU A 336 5.33 12.27 8.44
N LYS A 337 4.09 12.01 8.01
CA LYS A 337 3.74 11.67 6.63
C LYS A 337 4.03 12.85 5.70
N THR A 338 4.54 12.58 4.50
CA THR A 338 4.72 13.62 3.48
C THR A 338 3.53 13.69 2.53
N MET A 339 3.34 14.85 1.90
CA MET A 339 2.29 15.06 0.91
C MET A 339 2.49 14.13 -0.30
N THR A 340 1.41 13.53 -0.78
CA THR A 340 1.47 12.61 -1.93
C THR A 340 1.88 13.31 -3.21
N ARG A 341 2.50 12.55 -4.11
CA ARG A 341 2.95 13.02 -5.42
C ARG A 341 1.87 12.75 -6.47
N GLN A 342 1.80 13.66 -7.44
CA GLN A 342 1.10 13.43 -8.69
C GLN A 342 2.09 13.64 -9.84
N ARG A 343 1.95 12.80 -10.87
CA ARG A 343 2.75 12.90 -12.09
C ARG A 343 1.84 13.27 -13.26
N VAL A 344 2.19 14.34 -13.97
CA VAL A 344 1.48 14.84 -15.15
C VAL A 344 2.42 14.73 -16.35
N ARG A 345 2.12 13.82 -17.26
CA ARG A 345 2.91 13.56 -18.47
C ARG A 345 2.14 13.99 -19.70
N TRP A 346 2.83 14.64 -20.63
CA TRP A 346 2.26 15.08 -21.90
C TRP A 346 3.26 14.90 -23.04
N GLY A 347 2.74 14.56 -24.21
CA GLY A 347 3.47 14.47 -25.47
C GLY A 347 3.40 13.08 -26.09
N GLN A 348 3.73 12.99 -27.39
CA GLN A 348 3.63 11.72 -28.13
C GLN A 348 4.68 10.67 -27.71
N ILE A 349 5.67 11.09 -26.92
CA ILE A 349 6.57 10.17 -26.20
C ILE A 349 5.85 9.30 -25.15
N TYR A 350 4.74 9.80 -24.58
CA TYR A 350 3.90 9.14 -23.58
C TYR A 350 2.60 8.66 -24.21
N GLU A 351 2.68 8.18 -25.44
CA GLU A 351 1.54 7.62 -26.13
C GLU A 351 1.13 6.27 -25.48
N TYR A 352 -0.17 6.09 -25.26
CA TYR A 352 -0.73 4.92 -24.56
C TYR A 352 -0.36 3.60 -25.26
N CYS A 353 0.22 2.68 -24.49
CA CYS A 353 0.55 1.31 -24.87
C CYS A 353 -0.48 0.33 -24.28
N THR A 354 -0.91 -0.64 -25.07
CA THR A 354 -1.88 -1.68 -24.65
C THR A 354 -1.31 -2.60 -23.55
N ASN A 355 0.01 -2.67 -23.41
CA ASN A 355 0.68 -3.43 -22.35
C ASN A 355 0.38 -2.88 -20.95
N SER A 356 -0.12 -1.65 -20.83
CA SER A 356 -0.54 -1.07 -19.56
C SER A 356 -1.66 -1.87 -18.83
N ALA A 357 -2.41 -2.71 -19.53
CA ALA A 357 -3.37 -3.64 -18.92
C ALA A 357 -2.69 -4.72 -18.06
N TRP A 358 -1.42 -5.05 -18.34
CA TRP A 358 -0.67 -6.12 -17.71
C TRP A 358 -0.11 -5.74 -16.33
N TRP A 359 -0.10 -4.46 -15.97
CA TRP A 359 0.17 -4.03 -14.59
C TRP A 359 -0.85 -4.60 -13.59
N ARG A 360 -2.04 -5.01 -14.08
CA ARG A 360 -3.06 -5.69 -13.27
C ARG A 360 -2.72 -7.14 -12.93
N SER A 361 -1.71 -7.74 -13.57
CA SER A 361 -1.24 -9.09 -13.27
C SER A 361 -0.59 -9.21 -11.89
N GLY A 362 -0.21 -8.08 -11.28
CA GLY A 362 0.42 -8.04 -9.97
C GLY A 362 1.89 -8.47 -9.96
N GLN A 363 2.49 -8.78 -11.11
CA GLN A 363 3.92 -9.10 -11.24
C GLN A 363 4.85 -7.87 -11.08
N TYR A 364 4.31 -6.64 -11.18
CA TYR A 364 5.11 -5.42 -11.23
C TYR A 364 4.57 -4.34 -10.28
N ASP A 365 5.46 -3.59 -9.62
CA ASP A 365 5.08 -2.50 -8.70
C ASP A 365 4.95 -1.14 -9.43
N PRO A 366 3.72 -0.64 -9.66
CA PRO A 366 3.50 0.64 -10.34
C PRO A 366 3.97 1.85 -9.55
N ILE A 367 3.97 1.81 -8.22
CA ILE A 367 4.22 3.00 -7.39
C ILE A 367 5.70 3.35 -7.42
N THR A 368 6.57 2.35 -7.29
CA THR A 368 8.02 2.52 -7.35
C THR A 368 8.51 3.01 -8.71
N LYS A 369 7.84 2.68 -9.81
CA LYS A 369 8.30 3.12 -11.15
C LYS A 369 7.70 4.46 -11.59
N ILE A 370 6.52 4.81 -11.08
CA ILE A 370 5.82 6.03 -11.48
C ILE A 370 6.24 7.25 -10.65
N PHE A 371 6.42 7.09 -9.33
CA PHE A 371 6.57 8.23 -8.40
C PHE A 371 7.98 8.41 -7.81
N THR A 372 8.94 7.51 -8.06
CA THR A 372 10.32 7.69 -7.60
C THR A 372 11.06 8.77 -8.38
N ARG A 373 11.86 9.57 -7.68
CA ARG A 373 12.88 10.44 -8.28
C ARG A 373 14.22 9.69 -8.37
N ALA A 374 15.09 10.13 -9.27
CA ALA A 374 16.45 9.59 -9.38
C ALA A 374 17.18 9.61 -8.01
N GLY A 375 17.60 8.43 -7.54
CA GLY A 375 18.29 8.23 -6.27
C GLY A 375 17.40 7.79 -5.09
N GLU A 376 16.08 7.76 -5.25
CA GLU A 376 15.17 7.19 -4.25
C GLU A 376 14.95 5.70 -4.54
N THR A 377 15.05 4.85 -3.50
CA THR A 377 14.67 3.44 -3.56
C THR A 377 13.46 3.26 -2.65
N PHE A 378 12.32 2.88 -3.20
CA PHE A 378 11.17 2.48 -2.40
C PHE A 378 11.33 0.99 -2.07
N GLU A 379 11.24 0.65 -0.79
CA GLU A 379 11.24 -0.74 -0.33
C GLU A 379 9.81 -1.29 -0.45
N VAL A 380 9.62 -2.32 -1.26
CA VAL A 380 8.33 -3.02 -1.39
C VAL A 380 8.19 -4.01 -0.23
N ILE A 381 7.64 -3.55 0.89
CA ILE A 381 7.37 -4.39 2.06
C ILE A 381 6.03 -5.12 1.87
N SER A 382 5.97 -6.03 0.88
CA SER A 382 4.87 -6.95 0.53
C SER A 382 3.52 -6.35 0.07
N GLY A 383 2.97 -6.94 -1.01
CA GLY A 383 1.54 -7.05 -1.30
C GLY A 383 0.70 -5.77 -1.37
N ASN A 384 0.69 -5.10 -2.53
CA ASN A 384 -0.32 -4.16 -3.04
C ASN A 384 -0.99 -3.23 -1.98
N VAL A 385 -0.45 -2.03 -1.73
CA VAL A 385 -0.87 -1.22 -0.56
C VAL A 385 -1.40 0.19 -0.88
N TYR A 386 -1.57 0.64 -2.13
CA TYR A 386 -2.23 1.94 -2.36
C TYR A 386 -3.18 1.94 -3.56
N ALA A 387 -4.39 2.46 -3.35
CA ALA A 387 -5.33 2.77 -4.42
C ALA A 387 -4.76 3.91 -5.26
N HIS A 388 -4.18 3.56 -6.40
CA HIS A 388 -3.67 4.48 -7.40
C HIS A 388 -4.73 4.65 -8.50
N ASP A 389 -5.15 5.89 -8.73
CA ASP A 389 -6.03 6.25 -9.83
C ASP A 389 -5.21 6.81 -10.98
N TRP A 390 -5.49 6.33 -12.19
CA TRP A 390 -4.88 6.84 -13.41
C TRP A 390 -5.94 7.31 -14.40
N ILE A 391 -5.67 8.46 -15.03
CA ILE A 391 -6.40 8.91 -16.21
C ILE A 391 -5.38 8.97 -17.35
N ARG A 392 -5.45 7.99 -18.25
CA ARG A 392 -4.60 7.92 -19.44
C ARG A 392 -5.43 8.28 -20.67
N LEU A 393 -5.21 9.49 -21.19
CA LEU A 393 -5.64 9.88 -22.53
C LEU A 393 -4.49 9.61 -23.50
N LYS A 394 -4.82 9.58 -24.80
CA LYS A 394 -3.93 9.17 -25.90
C LYS A 394 -2.50 9.76 -25.80
N GLN A 395 -2.34 10.98 -25.25
CA GLN A 395 -1.06 11.71 -25.13
C GLN A 395 -0.91 12.50 -23.81
N TYR A 396 -1.74 12.19 -22.81
CA TYR A 396 -1.78 12.91 -21.54
C TYR A 396 -2.11 11.94 -20.42
N TRP A 397 -1.19 11.80 -19.47
CA TRP A 397 -1.34 10.89 -18.32
C TRP A 397 -1.32 11.69 -17.03
N VAL A 398 -2.26 11.39 -16.15
CA VAL A 398 -2.24 11.81 -14.75
C VAL A 398 -2.25 10.56 -13.89
N ASP A 399 -1.21 10.44 -13.10
CA ASP A 399 -1.04 9.39 -12.09
C ASP A 399 -1.13 10.05 -10.71
N SER A 400 -2.07 9.60 -9.87
CA SER A 400 -2.35 10.18 -8.57
C SER A 400 -2.69 9.14 -7.51
N VAL A 401 -2.29 9.41 -6.27
CA VAL A 401 -2.68 8.61 -5.10
C VAL A 401 -3.92 9.25 -4.46
N GLU A 402 -4.91 8.43 -4.07
CA GLU A 402 -6.17 8.90 -3.47
C GLU A 402 -5.96 9.63 -2.13
N GLU A 403 -5.00 9.16 -1.32
CA GLU A 403 -4.71 9.78 -0.02
C GLU A 403 -3.87 11.06 -0.16
N PRO A 404 -4.13 12.11 0.66
CA PRO A 404 -3.35 13.36 0.61
C PRO A 404 -1.94 13.24 1.22
N TYR A 405 -1.72 12.23 2.07
CA TYR A 405 -0.45 11.98 2.75
C TYR A 405 -0.13 10.50 2.74
N TRP A 406 1.12 10.14 2.44
CA TRP A 406 1.60 8.75 2.41
C TRP A 406 2.73 8.49 3.41
N THR A 407 2.94 7.23 3.76
CA THR A 407 4.03 6.79 4.65
C THR A 407 5.27 6.32 3.89
N VAL A 408 5.20 6.22 2.56
CA VAL A 408 6.31 5.78 1.69
C VAL A 408 7.54 6.68 1.86
N VAL A 409 7.31 7.98 2.01
CA VAL A 409 8.32 8.98 2.37
C VAL A 409 7.84 9.66 3.64
N ALA A 410 8.55 9.48 4.75
CA ALA A 410 8.19 10.05 6.05
C ALA A 410 9.42 10.63 6.78
N ASN A 411 9.18 11.65 7.61
CA ASN A 411 10.19 12.22 8.48
C ASN A 411 10.02 11.66 9.90
N ASN A 412 11.07 11.03 10.43
CA ASN A 412 11.05 10.48 11.78
C ASN A 412 11.62 11.50 12.77
N HIS A 413 10.83 11.88 13.78
CA HIS A 413 11.25 12.74 14.88
C HIS A 413 11.31 11.94 16.17
N THR A 414 12.33 12.18 17.00
CA THR A 414 12.39 11.64 18.37
C THR A 414 12.13 12.76 19.36
N LEU A 415 10.98 12.73 20.01
CA LEU A 415 10.56 13.75 20.98
C LEU A 415 10.61 13.18 22.39
N ASN A 416 11.04 14.00 23.36
CA ASN A 416 11.15 13.60 24.75
C ASN A 416 10.28 14.49 25.62
N GLY A 417 9.41 13.94 26.46
CA GLY A 417 8.59 14.71 27.40
C GLY A 417 7.35 13.99 27.92
N ALA A 418 6.48 14.72 28.59
CA ALA A 418 5.13 14.27 28.91
C ALA A 418 4.16 14.68 27.79
N GLN A 419 3.11 13.88 27.57
CA GLN A 419 2.14 14.09 26.49
C GLN A 419 0.72 14.30 27.01
N ILE A 420 0.09 15.33 26.46
CA ILE A 420 -1.36 15.54 26.50
C ILE A 420 -1.87 15.75 25.08
N ALA A 421 -3.13 15.44 24.83
CA ALA A 421 -3.73 15.62 23.52
C ALA A 421 -5.22 15.97 23.61
N GLN A 422 -5.74 16.56 22.55
CA GLN A 422 -7.16 16.77 22.36
C GLN A 422 -7.54 16.33 20.95
N THR A 423 -8.53 15.46 20.85
CA THR A 423 -9.09 15.09 19.54
C THR A 423 -10.17 16.07 19.11
N PHE A 424 -10.33 16.21 17.80
CA PHE A 424 -11.36 17.05 17.19
C PHE A 424 -11.84 16.45 15.87
N LEU A 425 -13.11 16.69 15.56
CA LEU A 425 -13.68 16.36 14.25
C LEU A 425 -13.41 17.50 13.27
N ASN A 426 -12.77 17.19 12.14
CA ASN A 426 -12.64 18.15 11.05
C ASN A 426 -13.86 18.06 10.12
N SER A 427 -14.87 18.87 10.37
CA SER A 427 -16.15 18.81 9.62
C SER A 427 -16.04 19.26 8.16
N GLN A 428 -15.06 20.09 7.82
CA GLN A 428 -14.88 20.65 6.48
C GLN A 428 -13.41 20.62 6.09
N ALA A 429 -13.14 20.29 4.82
CA ALA A 429 -11.79 20.28 4.31
C ALA A 429 -11.16 21.67 4.37
N GLY A 430 -9.83 21.74 4.49
CA GLY A 430 -9.13 23.01 4.46
C GLY A 430 -7.68 22.91 4.88
N TRP A 431 -6.95 23.99 4.64
CA TRP A 431 -5.56 24.12 5.03
C TRP A 431 -5.45 24.69 6.45
N LEU A 432 -5.02 23.88 7.41
CA LEU A 432 -4.68 24.29 8.76
C LEU A 432 -3.35 25.07 8.72
N THR A 433 -3.39 26.33 9.14
CA THR A 433 -2.26 27.27 9.09
C THR A 433 -1.61 27.49 10.46
N GLY A 434 -2.29 27.08 11.52
CA GLY A 434 -1.80 27.23 12.88
C GLY A 434 -2.82 26.80 13.92
N VAL A 435 -2.33 26.70 15.16
CA VAL A 435 -3.12 26.35 16.35
C VAL A 435 -2.89 27.39 17.43
N ASP A 436 -3.98 27.86 18.03
CA ASP A 436 -3.99 28.75 19.17
C ASP A 436 -4.02 27.90 20.46
N LEU A 437 -3.02 28.04 21.32
CA LEU A 437 -2.89 27.33 22.59
C LEU A 437 -2.96 28.29 23.78
N TYR A 438 -3.63 27.90 24.86
CA TYR A 438 -3.86 28.76 26.03
C TYR A 438 -3.09 28.26 27.26
N PHE A 439 -1.86 28.73 27.46
CA PHE A 439 -1.06 28.36 28.63
C PHE A 439 -1.40 29.23 29.85
N THR A 440 -1.79 28.64 30.97
CA THR A 440 -2.11 29.39 32.20
C THR A 440 -0.86 29.71 33.01
N ARG A 441 0.18 28.87 32.90
CA ARG A 441 1.50 29.07 33.51
C ARG A 441 2.58 28.56 32.57
N ARG A 442 3.68 29.30 32.53
CA ARG A 442 4.88 28.99 31.77
C ARG A 442 6.00 28.59 32.72
N GLY A 443 6.62 27.43 32.46
CA GLY A 443 7.83 26.98 33.16
C GLY A 443 9.06 27.85 32.85
N THR A 444 10.16 27.59 33.55
CA THR A 444 11.43 28.31 33.35
C THR A 444 12.30 27.77 32.21
N SER A 445 11.92 26.60 31.65
CA SER A 445 12.58 25.94 30.54
C SER A 445 11.66 24.86 29.92
N GLY A 446 12.09 24.27 28.80
CA GLY A 446 11.45 23.13 28.15
C GLY A 446 10.52 23.55 27.01
N ASN A 447 10.93 23.31 25.77
CA ASN A 447 10.15 23.66 24.58
C ASN A 447 8.87 22.81 24.49
N VAL A 448 7.88 23.31 23.74
CA VAL A 448 6.63 22.57 23.48
C VAL A 448 6.64 22.10 22.04
N HIS A 449 6.52 20.79 21.85
CA HIS A 449 6.36 20.18 20.55
C HIS A 449 4.87 19.96 20.27
N LEU A 450 4.35 20.61 19.24
CA LEU A 450 2.99 20.42 18.76
C LEU A 450 3.02 19.43 17.60
N THR A 451 2.18 18.40 17.69
CA THR A 451 1.99 17.40 16.62
C THR A 451 0.52 17.34 16.26
N ILE A 452 0.20 17.44 14.97
CA ILE A 452 -1.12 17.12 14.43
C ILE A 452 -1.04 15.71 13.86
N CYS A 453 -1.94 14.82 14.27
CA CYS A 453 -1.95 13.44 13.80
C CYS A 453 -3.36 12.91 13.56
N GLU A 454 -3.45 11.86 12.76
CA GLU A 454 -4.67 11.06 12.62
C GLU A 454 -4.93 10.25 13.91
N LEU A 455 -6.08 9.59 13.97
CA LEU A 455 -6.45 8.73 15.10
C LEU A 455 -6.33 7.26 14.71
N THR A 456 -6.02 6.41 15.69
CA THR A 456 -6.14 4.96 15.57
C THR A 456 -7.62 4.56 15.37
N PRO A 457 -7.91 3.33 14.91
CA PRO A 457 -9.29 2.82 14.86
C PRO A 457 -10.03 2.86 16.20
N SER A 458 -9.30 2.81 17.32
CA SER A 458 -9.82 2.97 18.68
C SER A 458 -10.09 4.43 19.10
N GLY A 459 -9.78 5.41 18.25
CA GLY A 459 -10.04 6.83 18.51
C GLY A 459 -8.98 7.54 19.36
N THR A 460 -7.81 6.93 19.58
CA THR A 460 -6.67 7.55 20.27
C THR A 460 -5.73 8.25 19.28
N PRO A 461 -4.95 9.27 19.69
CA PRO A 461 -3.93 9.88 18.82
C PRO A 461 -2.93 8.84 18.28
N ASP A 462 -2.59 8.93 16.99
CA ASP A 462 -1.62 8.04 16.33
C ASP A 462 -0.36 8.81 15.89
N LEU A 463 0.70 8.72 16.69
CA LEU A 463 1.98 9.38 16.40
C LEU A 463 2.73 8.75 15.21
N SER A 464 2.33 7.57 14.74
CA SER A 464 2.85 6.96 13.51
C SER A 464 2.16 7.51 12.24
N ALA A 465 1.10 8.30 12.42
CA ALA A 465 0.36 8.96 11.36
C ALA A 465 0.27 10.48 11.61
N ALA A 466 1.42 11.10 11.93
CA ALA A 466 1.49 12.55 12.08
C ALA A 466 1.44 13.25 10.72
N VAL A 467 0.70 14.35 10.64
CA VAL A 467 0.52 15.17 9.44
C VAL A 467 1.36 16.45 9.53
N GLN A 468 1.65 16.93 10.74
CA GLN A 468 2.51 18.08 10.97
C GLN A 468 3.18 17.99 12.33
N GLN A 469 4.48 18.31 12.39
CA GLN A 469 5.21 18.52 13.65
C GLN A 469 5.84 19.93 13.67
N VAL A 470 5.78 20.61 14.82
CA VAL A 470 6.47 21.89 15.02
C VAL A 470 6.93 22.05 16.47
N THR A 471 8.07 22.68 16.65
CA THR A 471 8.62 22.99 17.97
C THR A 471 8.48 24.48 18.26
N VAL A 472 7.91 24.81 19.41
CA VAL A 472 7.74 26.18 19.91
C VAL A 472 8.71 26.39 21.07
N ASP A 473 9.50 27.45 20.99
CA ASP A 473 10.38 27.83 22.09
C ASP A 473 9.56 28.21 23.33
N PHE A 474 10.00 27.79 24.51
CA PHE A 474 9.32 28.14 25.74
C PHE A 474 9.21 29.66 25.94
N LEU A 475 10.16 30.45 25.42
CA LEU A 475 10.13 31.92 25.52
C LEU A 475 8.97 32.55 24.75
N ASP A 476 8.52 31.91 23.68
CA ASP A 476 7.43 32.38 22.81
C ASP A 476 6.04 32.04 23.36
N LEU A 477 5.97 31.22 24.42
CA LEU A 477 4.72 30.89 25.08
C LEU A 477 4.15 32.12 25.79
N LYS A 478 2.91 32.46 25.43
CA LYS A 478 2.11 33.53 26.01
C LYS A 478 1.20 32.97 27.11
N GLN A 479 1.05 33.76 28.17
CA GLN A 479 0.18 33.41 29.28
C GLN A 479 -1.27 33.88 29.01
N TYR A 480 -2.23 33.01 29.33
CA TYR A 480 -3.67 33.29 29.31
C TYR A 480 -3.96 34.60 30.07
N PRO A 481 -4.80 35.51 29.54
CA PRO A 481 -5.80 35.32 28.48
C PRO A 481 -5.28 35.38 27.03
N SER A 482 -3.99 35.69 26.81
CA SER A 482 -3.44 35.73 25.46
C SER A 482 -3.15 34.32 24.94
N ALA A 483 -3.63 34.00 23.74
CA ALA A 483 -3.30 32.74 23.07
C ALA A 483 -1.86 32.75 22.53
N THR A 484 -1.18 31.61 22.65
CA THR A 484 0.05 31.31 21.90
C THR A 484 -0.34 30.76 20.53
N THR A 485 -0.29 31.60 19.51
CA THR A 485 -0.54 31.19 18.12
C THR A 485 0.69 30.53 17.55
N VAL A 486 0.61 29.21 17.34
CA VAL A 486 1.63 28.40 16.71
C VAL A 486 1.34 28.34 15.21
N ALA A 487 2.09 29.09 14.41
CA ALA A 487 1.99 29.04 12.96
C ALA A 487 2.96 28.00 12.39
N PHE A 488 2.54 27.28 11.36
CA PHE A 488 3.35 26.28 10.67
C PHE A 488 3.02 26.27 9.17
N THR A 489 3.78 25.49 8.40
CA THR A 489 3.52 25.29 6.97
C THR A 489 2.09 24.79 6.80
N PRO A 490 1.24 25.44 5.99
CA PRO A 490 -0.15 25.05 5.86
C PRO A 490 -0.32 23.56 5.55
N THR A 491 -1.11 22.86 6.35
CA THR A 491 -1.30 21.41 6.27
C THR A 491 -2.75 21.13 5.87
N TYR A 492 -2.99 20.32 4.85
CA TYR A 492 -4.34 19.97 4.43
C TYR A 492 -4.98 18.98 5.40
N LEU A 493 -6.22 19.23 5.81
CA LEU A 493 -7.01 18.29 6.59
C LEU A 493 -8.28 17.90 5.83
N THR A 494 -8.48 16.60 5.62
CA THR A 494 -9.67 16.04 4.95
C THR A 494 -10.93 16.22 5.81
N ALA A 495 -12.07 16.49 5.16
CA ALA A 495 -13.37 16.56 5.82
C ALA A 495 -13.80 15.19 6.36
N GLY A 496 -14.58 15.18 7.45
CA GLY A 496 -15.16 13.97 8.03
C GLY A 496 -14.18 13.09 8.83
N LYS A 497 -12.87 13.34 8.73
CA LYS A 497 -11.86 12.68 9.56
C LYS A 497 -11.71 13.36 10.93
N ARG A 498 -11.29 12.58 11.92
CA ARG A 498 -10.88 13.09 13.24
C ARG A 498 -9.36 13.17 13.30
N TYR A 499 -8.87 14.20 13.96
CA TYR A 499 -7.45 14.45 14.19
C TYR A 499 -7.21 14.75 15.67
N ALA A 500 -5.95 14.70 16.10
CA ALA A 500 -5.53 15.14 17.43
C ALA A 500 -4.51 16.26 17.36
N VAL A 501 -4.62 17.22 18.29
CA VAL A 501 -3.53 18.12 18.67
C VAL A 501 -2.82 17.48 19.86
N VAL A 502 -1.57 17.06 19.68
CA VAL A 502 -0.73 16.46 20.72
C VAL A 502 0.35 17.46 21.12
N LEU A 503 0.51 17.69 22.42
CA LEU A 503 1.58 18.50 22.99
C LEU A 503 2.55 17.61 23.75
N THR A 504 3.84 17.68 23.38
CA THR A 504 4.93 17.00 24.09
C THR A 504 5.88 18.03 24.68
N THR A 505 6.18 17.95 25.98
CA THR A 505 7.15 18.86 26.62
C THR A 505 7.78 18.28 27.88
N GLN A 506 9.01 18.72 28.19
CA GLN A 506 9.67 18.47 29.48
C GLN A 506 9.49 19.64 30.46
N GLY A 507 9.02 20.79 29.96
CA GLY A 507 8.88 22.01 30.74
C GLY A 507 7.61 21.98 31.57
N ASN A 508 7.68 22.51 32.80
CA ASN A 508 6.55 22.57 33.73
C ASN A 508 5.53 23.65 33.32
N HIS A 509 4.86 23.42 32.20
CA HIS A 509 3.83 24.27 31.62
C HIS A 509 2.44 23.78 32.02
N TYR A 510 1.51 24.72 32.12
CA TYR A 510 0.11 24.45 32.43
C TYR A 510 -0.76 24.95 31.30
N ILE A 511 -1.73 24.14 30.89
CA ILE A 511 -2.71 24.50 29.86
C ILE A 511 -4.08 24.77 30.50
N GLY A 512 -4.82 25.71 29.92
CA GLY A 512 -6.19 25.97 30.30
C GLY A 512 -7.11 24.83 29.87
N MET A 513 -8.03 24.47 30.77
CA MET A 513 -9.06 23.47 30.55
C MET A 513 -10.44 24.14 30.51
N ALA A 514 -11.30 23.63 29.64
CA ALA A 514 -12.73 23.90 29.57
C ALA A 514 -13.54 22.73 30.17
N ASP A 515 -14.81 22.97 30.47
CA ASP A 515 -15.72 21.93 30.96
C ASP A 515 -15.98 20.91 29.83
N GLY A 516 -16.05 19.62 30.15
CA GLY A 516 -16.22 18.55 29.14
C GLY A 516 -17.55 18.61 28.37
N GLY A 517 -18.48 19.47 28.79
CA GLY A 517 -19.70 19.79 28.06
C GLY A 517 -19.52 20.83 26.94
N GLU A 518 -18.41 21.56 26.91
CA GLU A 518 -18.17 22.64 25.93
C GLU A 518 -17.81 22.08 24.53
N TYR A 519 -17.16 20.91 24.44
CA TYR A 519 -16.78 20.33 23.15
C TYR A 519 -17.05 18.81 23.02
N LEU A 520 -18.31 18.47 22.78
CA LEU A 520 -18.79 17.07 22.63
C LEU A 520 -18.23 16.30 21.41
N ALA A 521 -17.55 16.97 20.48
CA ALA A 521 -17.02 16.35 19.26
C ALA A 521 -15.57 15.87 19.38
N GLY A 522 -14.99 15.97 20.58
CA GLY A 522 -13.62 15.57 20.90
C GLY A 522 -13.50 14.85 22.24
N THR A 523 -12.27 14.49 22.59
CA THR A 523 -11.92 13.92 23.89
C THR A 523 -10.51 14.37 24.25
N PHE A 524 -10.33 14.73 25.52
CA PHE A 524 -9.02 15.02 26.07
C PHE A 524 -8.30 13.71 26.40
N PHE A 525 -7.01 13.64 26.09
CA PHE A 525 -6.17 12.49 26.39
C PHE A 525 -4.91 12.92 27.14
N TYR A 526 -4.42 12.03 28.00
CA TYR A 526 -3.11 12.15 28.62
C TYR A 526 -2.39 10.81 28.58
N SER A 527 -1.06 10.84 28.46
CA SER A 527 -0.23 9.64 28.48
C SER A 527 0.10 9.27 29.93
N THR A 528 -0.15 8.02 30.35
CA THR A 528 0.12 7.61 31.76
C THR A 528 1.45 6.86 31.92
N ASP A 529 1.85 6.09 30.92
CA ASP A 529 3.06 5.26 30.93
C ASP A 529 3.99 5.49 29.72
N GLY A 530 3.71 6.53 28.93
CA GLY A 530 4.52 6.84 27.75
C GLY A 530 4.18 6.04 26.49
N ALA A 531 3.17 5.16 26.53
CA ALA A 531 2.69 4.42 25.34
C ALA A 531 1.16 4.48 25.20
N TYR A 532 0.41 4.55 26.31
CA TYR A 532 -1.05 4.53 26.29
C TYR A 532 -1.65 5.91 26.59
N PHE A 533 -2.51 6.37 25.68
CA PHE A 533 -3.40 7.52 25.89
C PHE A 533 -4.65 7.09 26.66
N ALA A 534 -4.86 7.68 27.83
CA ALA A 534 -6.10 7.54 28.60
C ALA A 534 -7.02 8.74 28.31
N GLY A 535 -8.25 8.45 27.88
CA GLY A 535 -9.25 9.48 27.56
C GLY A 535 -10.00 9.97 28.81
N ASP A 536 -10.21 11.28 28.89
CA ASP A 536 -11.06 11.95 29.88
C ASP A 536 -12.10 12.81 29.15
N ILE A 537 -13.37 12.50 29.37
CA ILE A 537 -14.51 13.21 28.77
C ILE A 537 -15.05 14.32 29.68
N SER A 538 -14.54 14.44 30.91
CA SER A 538 -15.00 15.42 31.89
C SER A 538 -14.36 16.81 31.70
N LYS A 539 -13.31 16.88 30.88
CA LYS A 539 -12.54 18.09 30.62
C LYS A 539 -12.15 18.15 29.16
N ASP A 540 -12.06 19.35 28.63
CA ASP A 540 -11.50 19.61 27.30
C ASP A 540 -10.30 20.56 27.41
N MET A 541 -9.29 20.35 26.59
CA MET A 541 -8.21 21.32 26.44
C MET A 541 -8.74 22.58 25.76
N MET A 542 -8.30 23.76 26.18
CA MET A 542 -8.58 25.00 25.44
C MET A 542 -7.64 25.10 24.23
N PHE A 543 -8.19 25.20 23.03
CA PHE A 543 -7.43 25.36 21.79
C PHE A 543 -8.25 26.07 20.71
N GLY A 544 -7.57 26.63 19.72
CA GLY A 544 -8.18 27.18 18.51
C GLY A 544 -7.49 26.65 17.25
N LEU A 545 -8.25 26.33 16.21
CA LEU A 545 -7.71 25.88 14.92
C LEU A 545 -7.89 26.97 13.88
N ARG A 546 -6.77 27.39 13.27
CA ARG A 546 -6.76 28.45 12.27
C ARG A 546 -6.59 27.89 10.86
N PHE A 547 -7.56 28.12 10.01
CA PHE A 547 -7.55 27.68 8.62
C PHE A 547 -7.28 28.83 7.66
N ALA A 548 -6.77 28.50 6.48
CA ALA A 548 -6.60 29.45 5.39
C ALA A 548 -7.96 29.90 4.83
N LYS A 549 -8.13 31.21 4.68
CA LYS A 549 -9.21 31.83 3.92
C LYS A 549 -8.61 32.57 2.72
N PHE A 550 -8.92 32.13 1.53
CA PHE A 550 -8.33 32.58 0.28
C PHE A 550 -9.00 33.86 -0.25
N SER A 551 -8.18 34.75 -0.82
CA SER A 551 -8.63 36.06 -1.31
C SER A 551 -9.35 36.02 -2.67
N ALA A 552 -9.15 34.95 -3.45
CA ALA A 552 -9.73 34.80 -4.78
C ALA A 552 -10.05 33.33 -5.07
N SER A 553 -11.08 33.07 -5.90
CA SER A 553 -11.46 31.72 -6.34
C SER A 553 -10.63 31.21 -7.51
N ARG A 554 -9.97 32.09 -8.27
CA ARG A 554 -9.08 31.73 -9.37
C ARG A 554 -7.80 32.55 -9.30
N VAL A 555 -6.64 31.88 -9.30
CA VAL A 555 -5.33 32.52 -9.27
C VAL A 555 -4.43 31.84 -10.31
N ALA A 556 -3.83 32.63 -11.19
CA ALA A 556 -2.91 32.15 -12.22
C ALA A 556 -1.50 32.63 -11.87
N VAL A 557 -0.53 31.71 -11.85
CA VAL A 557 0.80 31.94 -11.27
C VAL A 557 1.87 31.52 -12.26
N ASP A 558 2.67 32.50 -12.69
CA ASP A 558 3.75 32.27 -13.64
C ASP A 558 4.92 31.51 -12.98
N MET A 559 5.28 30.40 -13.62
CA MET A 559 6.39 29.54 -13.22
C MET A 559 7.62 29.87 -14.08
N GLN A 560 8.79 29.37 -13.68
CA GLN A 560 9.96 29.40 -14.56
C GLN A 560 9.62 28.72 -15.90
N PRO A 561 9.99 29.32 -17.05
CA PRO A 561 9.69 28.75 -18.35
C PRO A 561 10.43 27.43 -18.56
N LEU A 562 9.82 26.54 -19.32
CA LEU A 562 10.45 25.30 -19.75
C LEU A 562 11.41 25.60 -20.89
N ASN A 563 12.63 25.05 -20.81
CA ASN A 563 13.64 25.24 -21.84
C ASN A 563 14.32 23.93 -22.22
N LEU A 564 14.49 23.72 -23.53
CA LEU A 564 15.27 22.63 -24.08
C LEU A 564 15.92 23.07 -25.40
N ASP A 565 17.24 22.99 -25.46
CA ASP A 565 17.93 23.26 -26.72
C ASP A 565 17.55 22.20 -27.76
N GLY A 566 17.27 22.64 -28.98
CA GLY A 566 16.72 21.80 -30.03
C GLY A 566 15.21 21.56 -29.96
N GLY A 567 14.48 22.17 -29.03
CA GLY A 567 13.01 22.19 -29.01
C GLY A 567 12.35 21.14 -28.14
N ILE A 568 11.12 21.39 -27.66
CA ILE A 568 10.38 20.52 -26.73
C ILE A 568 9.31 19.71 -27.47
N ALA A 569 9.25 18.40 -27.23
CA ALA A 569 8.21 17.49 -27.76
C ALA A 569 7.45 16.71 -26.68
N GLY A 570 7.95 16.71 -25.45
CA GLY A 570 7.26 16.13 -24.32
C GLY A 570 7.65 16.75 -22.99
N ILE A 571 6.71 16.69 -22.05
CA ILE A 571 6.76 17.34 -20.74
C ILE A 571 6.34 16.31 -19.70
N ASP A 572 7.09 16.20 -18.61
CA ASP A 572 6.82 15.32 -17.49
C ASP A 572 7.02 16.08 -16.19
N LEU A 573 5.93 16.29 -15.47
CA LEU A 573 5.87 17.02 -14.21
C LEU A 573 5.64 16.01 -13.09
N LEU A 574 6.55 15.93 -12.13
CA LEU A 574 6.35 15.16 -10.90
C LEU A 574 6.42 16.14 -9.74
N ALA A 575 5.29 16.34 -9.06
CA ALA A 575 5.21 17.28 -7.95
C ALA A 575 4.35 16.73 -6.82
N ALA A 576 4.68 17.09 -5.59
CA ALA A 576 3.77 16.88 -4.48
C ALA A 576 2.64 17.92 -4.58
N MET A 577 1.39 17.45 -4.66
CA MET A 577 0.23 18.33 -4.80
C MET A 577 -1.02 17.70 -4.22
N ILE A 578 -1.89 18.55 -3.67
CA ILE A 578 -3.21 18.17 -3.17
C ILE A 578 -4.24 18.96 -3.95
N THR A 579 -5.12 18.25 -4.65
CA THR A 579 -6.25 18.81 -5.39
C THR A 579 -7.54 18.23 -4.81
N PRO A 580 -8.20 18.93 -3.87
CA PRO A 580 -9.47 18.49 -3.30
C PRO A 580 -10.55 18.41 -4.39
N ASP A 581 -11.55 17.53 -4.24
CA ASP A 581 -12.61 17.27 -5.25
C ASP A 581 -13.36 18.51 -5.75
N ALA A 582 -13.45 19.55 -4.91
CA ALA A 582 -14.12 20.81 -5.23
C ALA A 582 -13.19 21.88 -5.83
N CYS A 583 -11.95 21.53 -6.16
CA CYS A 583 -10.90 22.41 -6.66
C CYS A 583 -10.25 21.80 -7.91
N ASP A 584 -9.54 22.63 -8.66
CA ASP A 584 -8.78 22.22 -9.83
C ASP A 584 -7.41 22.91 -9.83
N LEU A 585 -6.40 22.18 -10.29
CA LEU A 585 -5.03 22.66 -10.44
C LEU A 585 -4.56 22.33 -11.86
N THR A 586 -4.52 23.34 -12.71
CA THR A 586 -4.24 23.14 -14.13
C THR A 586 -2.89 23.74 -14.51
N PHE A 587 -2.03 22.94 -15.14
CA PHE A 587 -0.81 23.44 -15.79
C PHE A 587 -1.11 23.92 -17.21
N GLN A 588 -0.67 25.14 -17.53
CA GLN A 588 -0.88 25.77 -18.83
C GLN A 588 0.46 26.22 -19.41
N VAL A 589 0.60 26.09 -20.73
CA VAL A 589 1.73 26.68 -21.46
C VAL A 589 1.24 27.74 -22.42
N GLN A 590 2.11 28.69 -22.74
CA GLN A 590 1.78 29.74 -23.69
C GLN A 590 2.11 29.32 -25.12
N LEU A 591 1.09 29.31 -25.97
CA LEU A 591 1.19 29.09 -27.41
C LEU A 591 0.82 30.37 -28.16
N ALA A 592 0.98 30.38 -29.49
CA ALA A 592 0.56 31.52 -30.32
C ALA A 592 -0.94 31.86 -30.17
N SER A 593 -1.77 30.87 -29.82
CA SER A 593 -3.20 31.02 -29.54
C SER A 593 -3.54 31.55 -28.13
N GLY A 594 -2.53 31.70 -27.26
CA GLY A 594 -2.70 32.10 -25.85
C GLY A 594 -2.30 30.99 -24.88
N TRP A 595 -2.76 31.12 -23.63
CA TRP A 595 -2.54 30.11 -22.58
C TRP A 595 -3.47 28.91 -22.79
N VAL A 596 -2.88 27.73 -22.92
CA VAL A 596 -3.61 26.48 -23.20
C VAL A 596 -3.26 25.44 -22.13
N PRO A 597 -4.25 24.78 -21.51
CA PRO A 597 -4.02 23.65 -20.60
C PRO A 597 -3.27 22.50 -21.27
N LEU A 598 -2.28 21.91 -20.59
CA LEU A 598 -1.52 20.75 -21.10
C LEU A 598 -2.43 19.62 -21.60
N ALA A 599 -3.50 19.32 -20.85
CA ALA A 599 -4.48 18.30 -21.22
C ALA A 599 -5.21 18.53 -22.56
N SER A 600 -5.18 19.76 -23.08
CA SER A 600 -5.88 20.16 -24.32
C SER A 600 -4.94 20.41 -25.51
N ILE A 601 -3.63 20.25 -25.31
CA ILE A 601 -2.62 20.46 -26.35
C ILE A 601 -2.57 19.24 -27.26
N THR A 602 -2.75 19.48 -28.56
CA THR A 602 -2.50 18.48 -29.60
C THR A 602 -1.03 18.55 -30.05
N PRO A 603 -0.42 17.47 -30.57
CA PRO A 603 0.97 17.48 -31.02
C PRO A 603 1.26 18.58 -32.06
N ASN A 604 0.27 18.85 -32.92
CA ASN A 604 0.34 19.91 -33.92
C ASN A 604 0.50 21.32 -33.33
N ALA A 605 0.15 21.51 -32.06
CA ALA A 605 0.26 22.80 -31.39
C ALA A 605 1.71 23.20 -31.06
N LEU A 606 2.65 22.24 -31.08
CA LEU A 606 4.10 22.47 -30.92
C LEU A 606 4.89 22.33 -32.22
N VAL A 607 4.23 22.46 -33.38
CA VAL A 607 4.92 22.51 -34.68
C VAL A 607 6.00 23.60 -34.67
N GLY A 608 7.19 23.25 -35.15
CA GLY A 608 8.38 24.10 -35.08
C GLY A 608 9.25 23.84 -33.85
N LEU A 609 8.82 22.96 -32.92
CA LEU A 609 9.59 22.50 -31.75
C LEU A 609 10.19 23.69 -30.97
N PRO A 610 9.34 24.52 -30.32
CA PRO A 610 9.82 25.70 -29.62
C PRO A 610 10.82 25.31 -28.52
N PRO A 611 12.00 25.96 -28.44
CA PRO A 611 13.00 25.67 -27.42
C PRO A 611 12.67 26.27 -26.05
N LEU A 612 11.69 27.17 -26.00
CA LEU A 612 11.20 27.80 -24.77
C LEU A 612 9.67 27.81 -24.76
N LEU A 613 9.09 27.29 -23.68
CA LEU A 613 7.65 27.30 -23.43
C LEU A 613 7.39 27.97 -22.06
N PRO A 614 6.80 29.17 -22.02
CA PRO A 614 6.33 29.76 -20.77
C PRO A 614 5.32 28.85 -20.09
N LEU A 615 5.49 28.63 -18.78
CA LEU A 615 4.65 27.76 -17.96
C LEU A 615 3.92 28.60 -16.91
N GLN A 616 2.64 28.28 -16.71
CA GLN A 616 1.82 28.84 -15.65
C GLN A 616 1.04 27.72 -14.96
N VAL A 617 0.80 27.88 -13.67
CA VAL A 617 -0.14 27.04 -12.92
C VAL A 617 -1.38 27.85 -12.55
N VAL A 618 -2.56 27.28 -12.77
CA VAL A 618 -3.85 27.94 -12.49
C VAL A 618 -4.55 27.18 -11.38
N PHE A 619 -4.72 27.85 -10.25
CA PHE A 619 -5.50 27.39 -9.12
C PHE A 619 -6.96 27.81 -9.31
N GLN A 620 -7.88 26.86 -9.22
CA GLN A 620 -9.32 27.11 -9.13
C GLN A 620 -9.87 26.45 -7.87
N GLY A 621 -10.67 27.21 -7.12
CA GLY A 621 -11.22 26.76 -5.87
C GLY A 621 -12.23 27.76 -5.31
N THR A 622 -12.39 27.73 -4.00
CA THR A 622 -13.34 28.55 -3.26
C THR A 622 -12.61 29.42 -2.22
N PRO A 623 -13.27 30.42 -1.63
CA PRO A 623 -12.65 31.20 -0.54
C PRO A 623 -12.22 30.38 0.67
N ASP A 624 -12.78 29.19 0.90
CA ASP A 624 -12.49 28.36 2.08
C ASP A 624 -11.62 27.12 1.77
N LEU A 625 -11.38 26.84 0.49
CA LEU A 625 -10.64 25.67 0.03
C LEU A 625 -10.00 25.91 -1.36
N HIS A 626 -8.73 25.57 -1.51
CA HIS A 626 -7.98 25.61 -2.78
C HIS A 626 -7.06 24.40 -2.90
N ALA A 627 -6.61 24.12 -4.12
CA ALA A 627 -5.51 23.20 -4.36
C ALA A 627 -4.16 23.79 -3.88
N GLY A 628 -3.19 22.91 -3.63
CA GLY A 628 -1.84 23.29 -3.21
C GLY A 628 -0.77 22.45 -3.88
N ILE A 629 0.41 23.04 -4.11
CA ILE A 629 1.55 22.40 -4.75
C ILE A 629 2.83 22.72 -4.00
N ALA A 630 3.63 21.72 -3.68
CA ALA A 630 4.99 21.93 -3.20
C ALA A 630 5.90 22.19 -4.41
N LEU A 631 6.65 23.29 -4.37
CA LEU A 631 7.69 23.60 -5.35
C LEU A 631 8.98 22.87 -5.00
N SER A 632 9.34 22.90 -3.72
CA SER A 632 10.53 22.21 -3.23
C SER A 632 10.36 20.70 -3.39
N GLY A 633 11.34 20.05 -4.00
CA GLY A 633 11.30 18.61 -4.24
C GLY A 633 10.49 18.19 -5.48
N SER A 634 9.88 19.14 -6.20
CA SER A 634 9.15 18.86 -7.43
C SER A 634 10.04 19.04 -8.67
N GLN A 635 9.87 18.20 -9.69
CA GLN A 635 10.62 18.27 -10.95
C GLN A 635 9.73 18.50 -12.14
N VAL A 636 10.28 19.19 -13.12
CA VAL A 636 9.85 19.12 -14.50
C VAL A 636 10.98 18.57 -15.36
N SER A 637 10.65 17.58 -16.19
CA SER A 637 11.50 17.05 -17.23
C SER A 637 10.90 17.43 -18.57
N VAL A 638 11.72 17.98 -19.45
CA VAL A 638 11.36 18.19 -20.86
C VAL A 638 12.31 17.41 -21.74
N GLU A 639 11.75 16.79 -22.77
CA GLU A 639 12.55 15.99 -23.68
C GLU A 639 12.12 16.16 -25.13
N ARG A 640 13.09 15.86 -26.00
CA ARG A 640 12.89 15.72 -27.43
C ARG A 640 13.36 14.32 -27.83
N PRO A 641 12.49 13.47 -28.37
CA PRO A 641 12.89 12.17 -28.86
C PRO A 641 13.74 12.33 -30.13
N ARG A 642 14.62 11.36 -30.35
CA ARG A 642 15.29 11.19 -31.64
C ARG A 642 14.28 10.82 -32.71
N THR A 643 14.68 10.99 -33.97
CA THR A 643 13.94 10.55 -35.14
C THR A 643 14.35 9.14 -35.60
N ALA A 644 15.26 8.49 -34.87
CA ALA A 644 15.67 7.12 -35.09
C ALA A 644 15.90 6.44 -33.74
N PHE A 645 15.60 5.15 -33.66
CA PHE A 645 15.97 4.29 -32.55
C PHE A 645 16.62 3.02 -33.06
N LYS A 646 17.43 2.40 -32.20
CA LYS A 646 18.05 1.09 -32.38
C LYS A 646 17.96 0.34 -31.06
N HIS A 647 17.21 -0.75 -31.05
CA HIS A 647 17.08 -1.66 -29.92
C HIS A 647 17.87 -2.92 -30.22
N ILE A 648 18.56 -3.43 -29.22
CA ILE A 648 19.36 -4.66 -29.29
C ILE A 648 18.85 -5.56 -28.17
N SER A 649 18.45 -6.79 -28.52
CA SER A 649 18.05 -7.79 -27.53
C SER A 649 19.27 -8.41 -26.84
N THR A 650 19.07 -9.00 -25.68
CA THR A 650 20.03 -9.96 -25.15
C THR A 650 20.18 -11.16 -26.11
N PRO A 651 21.32 -11.87 -26.10
CA PRO A 651 21.49 -13.07 -26.93
C PRO A 651 20.48 -14.15 -26.61
N ARG A 652 19.78 -14.64 -27.63
CA ARG A 652 18.86 -15.77 -27.55
C ARG A 652 19.62 -17.07 -27.83
N VAL A 653 19.49 -18.06 -26.95
CA VAL A 653 20.09 -19.40 -27.10
C VAL A 653 18.99 -20.41 -27.39
N LEU A 654 19.06 -21.05 -28.55
CA LEU A 654 18.02 -21.95 -29.05
C LEU A 654 18.14 -23.35 -28.45
N ALA A 655 17.03 -24.10 -28.43
CA ALA A 655 17.02 -25.48 -27.94
C ALA A 655 17.75 -26.41 -28.92
N SER A 656 17.63 -26.12 -30.22
CA SER A 656 18.35 -26.74 -31.32
C SER A 656 18.85 -25.67 -32.29
N ALA A 657 19.88 -25.98 -33.07
CA ALA A 657 20.29 -25.08 -34.14
C ALA A 657 19.18 -25.00 -35.21
N SER A 658 18.79 -23.79 -35.58
CA SER A 658 17.69 -23.49 -36.51
C SER A 658 18.20 -22.74 -37.73
N ASP A 659 17.60 -22.99 -38.90
CA ASP A 659 17.92 -22.29 -40.15
C ASP A 659 16.84 -21.28 -40.55
N THR A 660 15.69 -21.27 -39.87
CA THR A 660 14.60 -20.35 -40.14
C THR A 660 14.11 -19.70 -38.86
N VAL A 661 14.07 -18.37 -38.85
CA VAL A 661 13.59 -17.57 -37.71
C VAL A 661 12.46 -16.67 -38.19
N ARG A 662 11.33 -16.65 -37.47
CA ARG A 662 10.24 -15.72 -37.75
C ARG A 662 9.96 -14.85 -36.54
N ILE A 663 9.91 -13.53 -36.76
CA ILE A 663 9.65 -12.57 -35.70
C ILE A 663 8.40 -11.77 -36.05
N GLN A 664 7.45 -11.72 -35.12
CA GLN A 664 6.27 -10.87 -35.16
C GLN A 664 6.48 -9.67 -34.25
N TRP A 665 6.22 -8.49 -34.79
CA TRP A 665 6.30 -7.21 -34.10
C TRP A 665 4.93 -6.56 -34.09
N GLU A 666 4.44 -6.18 -32.91
CA GLU A 666 3.29 -5.30 -32.79
C GLU A 666 3.76 -3.86 -32.60
N LEU A 667 3.50 -3.01 -33.58
CA LEU A 667 3.89 -1.61 -33.59
C LEU A 667 2.69 -0.73 -33.25
N GLY A 668 2.80 0.03 -32.18
CA GLY A 668 1.78 0.97 -31.70
C GLY A 668 1.89 2.35 -32.35
N HIS A 669 0.75 2.93 -32.72
CA HIS A 669 0.62 4.26 -33.36
C HIS A 669 1.41 4.41 -34.66
N TRP A 670 1.34 3.37 -35.48
CA TRP A 670 1.99 3.32 -36.78
C TRP A 670 1.34 4.28 -37.78
N ASN A 671 2.17 5.09 -38.43
CA ASN A 671 1.81 5.96 -39.54
C ASN A 671 2.78 5.74 -40.72
N ALA A 672 2.31 5.05 -41.76
CA ALA A 672 3.14 4.65 -42.90
C ALA A 672 3.72 5.84 -43.69
N ASP A 673 3.14 7.04 -43.58
CA ASP A 673 3.64 8.24 -44.27
C ASP A 673 4.91 8.80 -43.61
N TYR A 674 5.14 8.51 -42.33
CA TYR A 674 6.25 9.07 -41.57
C TYR A 674 7.17 8.03 -40.97
N HIS A 675 6.73 6.79 -40.78
CA HIS A 675 7.43 5.78 -40.00
C HIS A 675 8.04 4.69 -40.86
N THR A 676 9.25 4.27 -40.49
CA THR A 676 9.89 3.07 -41.03
C THR A 676 10.37 2.19 -39.89
N PHE A 677 10.37 0.87 -40.11
CA PHE A 677 10.80 -0.12 -39.12
C PHE A 677 11.35 -1.34 -39.82
N THR A 678 12.49 -1.84 -39.35
CA THR A 678 13.14 -3.06 -39.83
C THR A 678 13.80 -3.76 -38.65
N ALA A 679 14.07 -5.06 -38.78
CA ALA A 679 14.92 -5.78 -37.86
C ALA A 679 15.94 -6.61 -38.64
N ILE A 680 17.08 -6.88 -38.03
CA ILE A 680 18.12 -7.79 -38.52
C ILE A 680 18.46 -8.80 -37.43
N LEU A 681 18.98 -9.96 -37.83
CA LEU A 681 19.55 -10.92 -36.90
C LEU A 681 21.08 -10.82 -36.92
N LYS A 682 21.68 -10.61 -35.75
CA LYS A 682 23.13 -10.75 -35.57
C LYS A 682 23.44 -12.18 -35.22
N THR A 683 24.18 -12.85 -36.08
CA THR A 683 24.65 -14.23 -35.86
C THR A 683 26.18 -14.27 -35.93
N ASP A 684 26.78 -15.38 -35.52
CA ASP A 684 28.22 -15.61 -35.70
C ASP A 684 28.63 -15.61 -37.19
N GLY A 685 27.68 -15.86 -38.09
CA GLY A 685 27.87 -15.82 -39.54
C GLY A 685 27.80 -14.42 -40.17
N GLY A 686 27.40 -13.41 -39.39
CA GLY A 686 27.15 -12.04 -39.84
C GLY A 686 25.70 -11.59 -39.63
N ASP A 687 25.40 -10.38 -40.12
CA ASP A 687 24.09 -9.76 -40.03
C ASP A 687 23.16 -10.29 -41.14
N GLU A 688 22.01 -10.87 -40.76
CA GLU A 688 20.99 -11.38 -41.67
C GLU A 688 19.82 -10.39 -41.81
N MET A 689 19.37 -10.19 -43.05
CA MET A 689 18.24 -9.33 -43.39
C MET A 689 16.97 -10.18 -43.58
N PRO A 690 15.77 -9.62 -43.36
CA PRO A 690 14.55 -10.39 -43.53
C PRO A 690 14.27 -10.66 -45.03
N ASP A 691 14.05 -11.93 -45.39
CA ASP A 691 13.68 -12.32 -46.75
C ASP A 691 12.23 -11.97 -47.08
N VAL A 692 11.35 -12.11 -46.09
CA VAL A 692 9.91 -11.88 -46.24
C VAL A 692 9.44 -10.96 -45.14
N VAL A 693 8.80 -9.85 -45.52
CA VAL A 693 8.14 -8.92 -44.62
C VAL A 693 6.65 -8.87 -44.97
N ALA A 694 5.79 -9.17 -44.01
CA ALA A 694 4.33 -9.15 -44.17
C ALA A 694 3.68 -8.26 -43.10
N ASP A 695 2.76 -7.41 -43.54
CA ASP A 695 2.11 -6.39 -42.73
C ASP A 695 0.62 -6.67 -42.60
N GLU A 696 0.11 -6.65 -41.37
CA GLU A 696 -1.30 -6.78 -41.04
C GLU A 696 -1.74 -5.57 -40.20
N ALA A 697 -2.73 -4.82 -40.70
CA ALA A 697 -3.28 -3.68 -39.97
C ALA A 697 -4.14 -4.16 -38.80
N LEU A 698 -3.82 -3.69 -37.60
CA LEU A 698 -4.56 -3.95 -36.38
C LEU A 698 -5.43 -2.72 -36.00
N PRO A 699 -6.49 -2.90 -35.20
CA PRO A 699 -7.30 -1.79 -34.71
C PRO A 699 -6.47 -0.77 -33.91
N GLY A 700 -6.84 0.52 -33.98
CA GLY A 700 -6.25 1.57 -33.13
C GLY A 700 -4.92 2.16 -33.62
N ASN A 701 -4.70 2.24 -34.93
CA ASN A 701 -3.41 2.65 -35.56
C ASN A 701 -2.25 1.73 -35.15
N ARG A 702 -2.51 0.42 -35.11
CA ARG A 702 -1.49 -0.59 -34.79
C ARG A 702 -1.13 -1.36 -36.06
N LEU A 703 0.10 -1.82 -36.16
CA LEU A 703 0.58 -2.65 -37.26
C LEU A 703 1.26 -3.88 -36.70
N LYS A 704 0.81 -5.06 -37.13
CA LYS A 704 1.55 -6.29 -36.93
C LYS A 704 2.46 -6.51 -38.13
N ARG A 705 3.78 -6.50 -37.91
CA ARG A 705 4.78 -6.80 -38.92
C ARG A 705 5.44 -8.13 -38.63
N THR A 706 5.36 -9.04 -39.58
CA THR A 706 6.01 -10.34 -39.52
C THR A 706 7.22 -10.34 -40.44
N MET A 707 8.39 -10.70 -39.90
CA MET A 707 9.64 -10.85 -40.64
C MET A 707 10.08 -12.32 -40.60
N THR A 708 10.46 -12.88 -41.74
CA THR A 708 11.02 -14.23 -41.86
C THR A 708 12.45 -14.14 -42.37
N PHE A 709 13.36 -14.83 -41.69
CA PHE A 709 14.79 -14.90 -41.98
C PHE A 709 15.14 -16.35 -42.31
N ASN A 710 15.72 -16.61 -43.48
CA ASN A 710 16.25 -17.90 -43.88
C ASN A 710 17.78 -17.82 -43.85
N LEU A 711 18.39 -18.57 -42.94
CA LEU A 711 19.83 -18.54 -42.67
C LEU A 711 20.55 -19.52 -43.60
N ASP A 712 21.72 -19.10 -44.10
CA ASP A 712 22.57 -19.94 -44.95
C ASP A 712 23.08 -21.22 -44.25
N ALA A 713 23.12 -21.21 -42.91
CA ALA A 713 23.46 -22.35 -42.08
C ALA A 713 22.70 -22.31 -40.75
N PRO A 714 22.38 -23.46 -40.14
CA PRO A 714 21.74 -23.51 -38.84
C PRO A 714 22.59 -22.81 -37.75
N VAL A 715 21.99 -21.90 -37.00
CA VAL A 715 22.63 -21.17 -35.89
C VAL A 715 22.06 -21.62 -34.55
N ALA A 716 22.90 -21.67 -33.51
CA ALA A 716 22.47 -22.05 -32.16
C ALA A 716 22.10 -20.84 -31.27
N SER A 717 22.43 -19.63 -31.71
CA SER A 717 22.13 -18.39 -31.01
C SER A 717 22.12 -17.20 -31.97
N PHE A 718 21.35 -16.18 -31.64
CA PHE A 718 21.33 -14.90 -32.35
C PHE A 718 20.96 -13.75 -31.41
N GLN A 719 21.24 -12.53 -31.85
CA GLN A 719 20.69 -11.30 -31.26
C GLN A 719 19.78 -10.62 -32.27
N ILE A 720 18.72 -9.97 -31.79
CA ILE A 720 17.79 -9.22 -32.62
C ILE A 720 18.16 -7.74 -32.50
N GLU A 721 18.42 -7.11 -33.64
CA GLU A 721 18.55 -5.66 -33.72
C GLU A 721 17.33 -5.07 -34.43
N ALA A 722 16.51 -4.32 -33.70
CA ALA A 722 15.33 -3.65 -34.21
C ALA A 722 15.60 -2.15 -34.41
N SER A 723 15.37 -1.65 -35.61
CA SER A 723 15.64 -0.26 -35.99
C SER A 723 14.40 0.41 -36.55
N GLY A 724 14.13 1.63 -36.08
CA GLY A 724 12.98 2.43 -36.50
C GLY A 724 13.33 3.88 -36.75
N THR A 725 12.65 4.52 -37.72
CA THR A 725 12.80 5.96 -37.97
C THR A 725 11.46 6.65 -38.15
N THR A 726 11.42 7.94 -37.84
CA THR A 726 10.31 8.85 -38.14
C THR A 726 10.83 10.11 -38.81
N THR A 727 10.00 10.76 -39.63
CA THR A 727 10.35 12.06 -40.23
C THR A 727 10.24 13.24 -39.24
N THR A 728 9.55 13.07 -38.10
CA THR A 728 9.31 14.15 -37.13
C THR A 728 9.33 13.64 -35.68
N ALA A 729 9.91 14.43 -34.78
CA ALA A 729 9.94 14.15 -33.34
C ALA A 729 8.57 14.34 -32.66
N LEU A 730 7.57 14.86 -33.38
CA LEU A 730 6.19 15.05 -32.90
C LEU A 730 5.25 13.92 -33.29
N ASP A 731 5.64 13.01 -34.19
CA ASP A 731 4.85 11.83 -34.57
C ASP A 731 5.72 10.56 -34.44
N LEU A 732 5.56 9.84 -33.34
CA LEU A 732 6.33 8.66 -32.95
C LEU A 732 5.45 7.42 -32.95
N PHE A 733 6.07 6.27 -33.23
CA PHE A 733 5.56 4.95 -32.94
C PHE A 733 6.41 4.28 -31.84
N HIS A 734 5.95 3.14 -31.34
CA HIS A 734 6.73 2.30 -30.43
C HIS A 734 6.48 0.82 -30.73
N ILE A 735 7.38 -0.04 -30.25
CA ILE A 735 7.18 -1.50 -30.28
C ILE A 735 6.45 -1.88 -29.00
N GLU A 736 5.27 -2.51 -29.14
CA GLU A 736 4.49 -3.01 -28.02
C GLU A 736 4.87 -4.45 -27.68
N GLU A 737 4.92 -5.35 -28.66
CA GLU A 737 5.22 -6.76 -28.43
C GLU A 737 6.18 -7.27 -29.50
N ARG A 738 7.09 -8.15 -29.08
CA ARG A 738 7.88 -9.03 -29.93
C ARG A 738 7.47 -10.47 -29.64
N VAL A 739 7.29 -11.27 -30.68
CA VAL A 739 7.19 -12.73 -30.58
C VAL A 739 8.11 -13.36 -31.61
N ASP A 740 9.04 -14.20 -31.17
CA ASP A 740 9.96 -14.96 -32.01
C ASP A 740 9.65 -16.45 -31.94
N VAL A 741 9.79 -17.15 -33.08
CA VAL A 741 9.62 -18.60 -33.21
C VAL A 741 10.64 -19.14 -34.21
N GLU A 742 11.32 -20.23 -33.85
CA GLU A 742 12.43 -20.84 -34.60
C GLU A 742 12.09 -22.25 -35.10
N PHE A 743 12.64 -22.63 -36.27
CA PHE A 743 12.36 -23.89 -36.99
C PHE A 743 13.60 -24.61 -37.46
#